data_AF-A0A925JWB5-F1
#
_entry.id   AF-A0A925JWB5-F1
#
_cell.length_a   1.000
_cell.length_b   1.000
_cell.length_c   1.000
_cell.angle_alpha   90.00
_cell.angle_beta   90.00
_cell.angle_gamma   90.00
#
_symmetry.space_group_name_H-M   'P 1'
#
loop_
_entity.id
_entity.type
_entity.pdbx_description
1 polymer ?
#
loop_
_entity_poly.entity_id
_entity_poly.type
_entity_poly.pdbx_seq_one_letter_code
_entity_poly.pdbx_strand_id
1 'polypeptide(L)'
;MPRKFLRSFGLKLALVAALLLAWMPASRVALASSDHDDGTDSYISNEVNVKLFQASDLQTIAQQFNLQLVEQFGSRPIFLMRVTDGVDAVVKAASVKTDARVEFAEANFTSGSPEGSGNSWSVGNSWSVGNSWSVGGETQYISQWALDTMRLKEAHKITKGAGTIVAVLDTGVDRRHPALVGRLLRGHDFVDDDDDPSEVLPPGAASVDDARNLGPYGHGTHVAGLVALAAPEAKIMPLRVLDAQGVGNMWVVAEAVRYALDPDGDPATDDGADVINLSLATVHDSNLLREIIGDACDTTVPSAFPKVVVVAASGNQGTTTPMFPAAENFEGELSVGASQSNDTLWQWSQRDDRVKGDVMAPGVGITSSVPGGKVGTWAGTSMASPLVAGQAALMRAAFPSMTADEVKDRIRETSDRPSPEQFVKRRVNAAASIVPFAVGGANPIDATRTFVRQQYLDFLNRAPDASGLDFWSGGIENCGTDAACLQFNRVNASGAFFLSIEFRDTGYFVYRLHKAAYGDLAADKPVPVHYEEFMPDTQKIGEGVVVNSPGWEQKLAANREAFLQGFVASQKFKAAFPAVMTAEAFVDKLFANAGVVPFPTLRQSFVDELAPNPDSATLRASVLKKIADTPVLVRQETMKAFVLMQYFGYLRRNPDDAPQANRDFAGYNFWLSKLQEFGGDFHRAEMVRAFLDSTEYRARFRE
;
A
#
# COMPACT_ATOMS: atom_id res chain seq x y z
N MET A 1 -5.65 26.90 -29.99
CA MET A 1 -5.88 25.49 -30.38
C MET A 1 -4.52 24.82 -30.51
N PRO A 2 -4.14 23.93 -29.58
CA PRO A 2 -2.87 23.21 -29.65
C PRO A 2 -2.97 21.97 -30.56
N ARG A 3 -1.82 21.56 -31.09
CA ARG A 3 -1.65 20.68 -32.25
C ARG A 3 -1.99 19.21 -31.94
N LYS A 4 -3.23 18.77 -32.22
CA LYS A 4 -3.58 17.40 -32.73
C LYS A 4 -5.08 17.16 -32.99
N PHE A 5 -5.94 18.20 -33.01
CA PHE A 5 -7.34 18.04 -33.47
C PHE A 5 -7.51 18.49 -34.92
N LEU A 6 -7.35 17.56 -35.89
CA LEU A 6 -7.97 17.52 -37.24
C LEU A 6 -7.17 16.58 -38.16
N ARG A 7 -7.44 15.28 -38.06
CA ARG A 7 -7.22 14.32 -39.16
C ARG A 7 -8.44 13.44 -39.37
N SER A 8 -9.59 14.07 -39.58
CA SER A 8 -10.59 13.54 -40.51
C SER A 8 -11.45 14.71 -40.99
N PHE A 9 -11.89 14.65 -42.24
CA PHE A 9 -12.61 15.66 -43.03
C PHE A 9 -11.79 16.81 -43.64
N GLY A 10 -11.71 16.77 -44.98
CA GLY A 10 -11.41 17.96 -45.79
C GLY A 10 -10.35 17.78 -46.88
N LEU A 11 -10.47 16.76 -47.73
CA LEU A 11 -9.74 16.78 -49.00
C LEU A 11 -10.35 17.88 -49.90
N LYS A 12 -9.50 18.79 -50.41
CA LYS A 12 -9.71 19.81 -51.46
C LYS A 12 -10.13 21.22 -50.99
N LEU A 13 -9.17 22.16 -50.93
CA LEU A 13 -9.03 23.31 -51.86
C LEU A 13 -7.90 24.28 -51.41
N ALA A 14 -7.15 24.78 -52.41
CA ALA A 14 -6.30 25.99 -52.43
C ALA A 14 -5.10 26.03 -51.44
N LEU A 15 -3.84 25.88 -51.84
CA LEU A 15 -3.09 26.58 -52.90
C LEU A 15 -3.52 28.04 -53.07
N VAL A 16 -2.95 28.93 -52.23
CA VAL A 16 -2.33 30.24 -52.57
C VAL A 16 -2.12 30.98 -51.25
N ALA A 17 -0.87 31.07 -50.80
CA ALA A 17 -0.25 32.19 -50.07
C ALA A 17 1.05 31.70 -49.39
N ALA A 18 2.01 31.25 -50.19
CA ALA A 18 3.40 31.26 -49.80
C ALA A 18 3.96 32.64 -50.17
N LEU A 19 4.29 33.46 -49.18
CA LEU A 19 5.32 34.52 -49.18
C LEU A 19 5.04 35.49 -48.03
N LEU A 20 5.72 35.27 -46.90
CA LEU A 20 6.29 36.28 -45.99
C LEU A 20 6.50 35.64 -44.61
N LEU A 21 7.75 35.23 -44.36
CA LEU A 21 8.47 35.17 -43.06
C LEU A 21 9.51 34.05 -43.15
N ALA A 22 10.64 34.42 -43.71
CA ALA A 22 11.89 33.72 -43.48
C ALA A 22 12.33 33.93 -42.02
N TRP A 23 12.98 32.91 -41.46
CA TRP A 23 13.58 32.82 -40.12
C TRP A 23 12.64 32.52 -38.95
N MET A 24 12.24 31.25 -38.86
CA MET A 24 12.12 30.56 -37.57
C MET A 24 13.35 29.66 -37.41
N PRO A 25 14.10 29.72 -36.30
CA PRO A 25 15.06 28.66 -36.01
C PRO A 25 14.27 27.38 -35.75
N ALA A 26 14.79 26.24 -36.22
CA ALA A 26 14.25 24.94 -35.90
C ALA A 26 14.01 24.84 -34.38
N SER A 27 12.79 24.47 -33.99
CA SER A 27 12.47 24.10 -32.62
C SER A 27 13.48 23.05 -32.17
N ARG A 28 14.37 23.41 -31.26
CA ARG A 28 15.28 22.46 -30.64
C ARG A 28 14.50 21.70 -29.56
N VAL A 29 14.52 20.39 -29.71
CA VAL A 29 14.17 19.37 -28.71
C VAL A 29 14.85 19.72 -27.38
N ALA A 30 14.14 19.51 -26.27
CA ALA A 30 14.71 19.59 -24.94
C ALA A 30 15.72 18.45 -24.76
N LEU A 31 16.98 18.70 -25.13
CA LEU A 31 18.07 17.80 -24.81
C LEU A 31 18.42 17.97 -23.33
N ALA A 32 18.25 16.92 -22.53
CA ALA A 32 18.86 16.83 -21.21
C ALA A 32 20.39 16.87 -21.39
N SER A 33 21.04 17.95 -20.94
CA SER A 33 22.50 18.01 -20.91
C SER A 33 23.01 17.44 -19.59
N SER A 34 23.73 16.33 -19.67
CA SER A 34 24.45 15.72 -18.55
C SER A 34 25.70 16.53 -18.20
N ASP A 35 25.60 17.45 -17.25
CA ASP A 35 26.75 17.88 -16.45
C ASP A 35 26.59 17.25 -15.06
N HIS A 36 27.54 16.36 -14.71
CA HIS A 36 27.75 15.68 -13.43
C HIS A 36 26.58 15.60 -12.42
N ASP A 37 25.99 14.41 -12.30
CA ASP A 37 25.18 13.98 -11.16
C ASP A 37 26.07 13.81 -9.91
N ASP A 38 25.95 14.73 -8.95
CA ASP A 38 26.61 14.70 -7.64
C ASP A 38 25.63 14.33 -6.51
N GLY A 39 24.45 13.80 -6.83
CA GLY A 39 23.38 13.57 -5.86
C GLY A 39 22.66 14.86 -5.42
N THR A 40 22.87 15.98 -6.10
CA THR A 40 21.91 17.09 -6.15
C THR A 40 21.11 16.99 -7.44
N ASP A 41 19.79 16.92 -7.31
CA ASP A 41 18.91 16.72 -8.44
C ASP A 41 19.01 17.84 -9.50
N SER A 42 18.89 17.45 -10.77
CA SER A 42 18.94 18.35 -11.92
C SER A 42 17.54 18.76 -12.39
N TYR A 43 17.42 19.96 -12.97
CA TYR A 43 16.18 20.52 -13.53
C TYR A 43 16.49 21.35 -14.77
N ILE A 44 15.50 21.58 -15.63
CA ILE A 44 15.66 22.47 -16.77
C ILE A 44 15.63 23.92 -16.26
N SER A 45 16.81 24.57 -16.24
CA SER A 45 17.06 25.88 -15.62
C SER A 45 16.16 27.03 -16.05
N ASN A 46 15.43 26.92 -17.15
CA ASN A 46 14.52 27.92 -17.67
C ASN A 46 13.09 27.42 -17.88
N GLU A 47 12.69 26.31 -17.25
CA GLU A 47 11.34 25.77 -17.35
C GLU A 47 10.70 25.54 -15.99
N VAL A 48 9.44 25.98 -15.86
CA VAL A 48 8.64 25.87 -14.63
C VAL A 48 7.29 25.26 -14.95
N ASN A 49 6.86 24.31 -14.11
CA ASN A 49 5.51 23.76 -14.11
C ASN A 49 4.64 24.64 -13.23
N VAL A 50 3.50 25.10 -13.73
CA VAL A 50 2.59 26.02 -13.02
C VAL A 50 1.17 25.50 -13.11
N LYS A 51 0.53 25.28 -11.96
CA LYS A 51 -0.91 25.05 -11.87
C LYS A 51 -1.62 26.29 -11.37
N LEU A 52 -2.70 26.66 -12.05
CA LEU A 52 -3.56 27.78 -11.71
C LEU A 52 -4.91 27.28 -11.19
N PHE A 53 -5.53 28.03 -10.28
CA PHE A 53 -6.91 27.75 -9.89
C PHE A 53 -7.90 27.95 -11.04
N GLN A 54 -7.61 28.87 -11.97
CA GLN A 54 -8.43 29.15 -13.15
C GLN A 54 -7.53 29.28 -14.39
N ALA A 55 -7.82 28.51 -15.44
CA ALA A 55 -7.05 28.58 -16.69
C ALA A 55 -7.08 29.98 -17.34
N SER A 56 -8.13 30.78 -17.07
CA SER A 56 -8.26 32.16 -17.54
C SER A 56 -7.18 33.11 -17.02
N ASP A 57 -6.53 32.78 -15.90
CA ASP A 57 -5.49 33.62 -15.30
C ASP A 57 -4.13 33.53 -15.99
N LEU A 58 -3.97 32.56 -16.91
CA LEU A 58 -2.70 32.26 -17.58
C LEU A 58 -2.04 33.49 -18.19
N GLN A 59 -2.78 34.29 -18.95
CA GLN A 59 -2.20 35.44 -19.64
C GLN A 59 -1.66 36.48 -18.66
N THR A 60 -2.35 36.70 -17.54
CA THR A 60 -1.94 37.66 -16.52
C THR A 60 -0.71 37.16 -15.76
N ILE A 61 -0.69 35.87 -15.37
CA ILE A 61 0.46 35.24 -14.71
C ILE A 61 1.69 35.25 -15.64
N ALA A 62 1.49 34.88 -16.91
CA ALA A 62 2.57 34.86 -17.89
C ALA A 62 3.23 36.24 -18.06
N GLN A 63 2.43 37.30 -18.18
CA GLN A 63 2.92 38.67 -18.27
C GLN A 63 3.60 39.14 -16.99
N GLN A 64 3.02 38.87 -15.82
CA GLN A 64 3.53 39.33 -14.53
C GLN A 64 4.90 38.73 -14.19
N PHE A 65 5.12 37.46 -14.55
CA PHE A 65 6.32 36.72 -14.15
C PHE A 65 7.33 36.49 -15.28
N ASN A 66 7.13 37.14 -16.44
CA ASN A 66 7.96 36.97 -17.65
C ASN A 66 8.06 35.50 -18.09
N LEU A 67 6.91 34.84 -18.19
CA LEU A 67 6.80 33.46 -18.62
C LEU A 67 6.18 33.37 -20.03
N GLN A 68 6.64 32.40 -20.81
CA GLN A 68 6.06 32.04 -22.09
C GLN A 68 5.47 30.64 -22.02
N LEU A 69 4.21 30.46 -22.44
CA LEU A 69 3.61 29.14 -22.54
C LEU A 69 4.41 28.25 -23.49
N VAL A 70 4.88 27.11 -23.00
CA VAL A 70 5.43 26.03 -23.81
C VAL A 70 4.29 25.08 -24.15
N GLU A 71 3.64 24.55 -23.11
CA GLU A 71 2.58 23.55 -23.26
C GLU A 71 1.56 23.60 -22.14
N GLN A 72 0.34 23.14 -22.42
CA GLN A 72 -0.73 22.97 -21.44
C GLN A 72 -1.05 21.48 -21.31
N PHE A 73 -1.20 21.01 -20.07
CA PHE A 73 -1.48 19.62 -19.77
C PHE A 73 -2.95 19.27 -20.08
N GLY A 74 -3.25 19.02 -21.36
CA GLY A 74 -4.62 18.74 -21.81
C GLY A 74 -5.52 19.95 -21.63
N SER A 75 -6.70 19.76 -21.04
CA SER A 75 -7.60 20.86 -20.66
C SER A 75 -7.37 21.37 -19.22
N ARG A 76 -6.48 20.73 -18.45
CA ARG A 76 -6.23 21.10 -17.05
C ARG A 76 -5.53 22.46 -16.97
N PRO A 77 -5.72 23.23 -15.90
CA PRO A 77 -5.03 24.50 -15.70
C PRO A 77 -3.58 24.30 -15.24
N ILE A 78 -2.87 23.34 -15.82
CA ILE A 78 -1.47 23.01 -15.55
C ILE A 78 -0.67 23.31 -16.82
N PHE A 79 0.42 24.06 -16.67
CA PHE A 79 1.16 24.63 -17.79
C PHE A 79 2.66 24.43 -17.61
N LEU A 80 3.34 23.99 -18.65
CA LEU A 80 4.78 24.11 -18.79
C LEU A 80 5.10 25.49 -19.35
N MET A 81 5.90 26.24 -18.61
CA MET A 81 6.19 27.63 -18.89
C MET A 81 7.69 27.85 -18.99
N ARG A 82 8.12 28.59 -20.00
CA ARG A 82 9.52 29.00 -20.19
C ARG A 82 9.77 30.34 -19.52
N VAL A 83 10.85 30.43 -18.76
CA VAL A 83 11.33 31.66 -18.15
C VAL A 83 12.07 32.50 -19.18
N THR A 84 11.67 33.76 -19.37
CA THR A 84 12.19 34.63 -20.44
C THR A 84 13.07 35.78 -19.97
N ASP A 85 13.12 36.05 -18.66
CA ASP A 85 13.94 37.12 -18.07
C ASP A 85 15.30 36.65 -17.53
N GLY A 86 15.67 35.40 -17.82
CA GLY A 86 16.96 34.81 -17.42
C GLY A 86 17.07 34.46 -15.94
N VAL A 87 15.99 34.58 -15.17
CA VAL A 87 15.93 34.09 -13.79
C VAL A 87 15.89 32.56 -13.79
N ASP A 88 16.66 31.95 -12.89
CA ASP A 88 16.67 30.51 -12.70
C ASP A 88 15.27 29.95 -12.36
N ALA A 89 14.96 28.76 -12.88
CA ALA A 89 13.65 28.11 -12.74
C ALA A 89 13.23 27.89 -11.28
N VAL A 90 14.14 27.51 -10.37
CA VAL A 90 13.79 27.30 -8.95
C VAL A 90 13.42 28.63 -8.30
N VAL A 91 14.19 29.68 -8.57
CA VAL A 91 13.91 31.04 -8.07
C VAL A 91 12.61 31.57 -8.67
N LYS A 92 12.39 31.33 -9.97
CA LYS A 92 11.17 31.74 -10.67
C LYS A 92 9.95 31.03 -10.09
N ALA A 93 9.99 29.71 -9.96
CA ALA A 93 8.90 28.93 -9.38
C ALA A 93 8.53 29.41 -7.97
N ALA A 94 9.53 29.67 -7.12
CA ALA A 94 9.32 30.21 -5.78
C ALA A 94 8.61 31.57 -5.82
N SER A 95 8.93 32.45 -6.78
CA SER A 95 8.25 33.73 -6.95
C SER A 95 6.81 33.58 -7.46
N VAL A 96 6.58 32.72 -8.46
CA VAL A 96 5.26 32.48 -9.06
C VAL A 96 4.30 31.88 -8.02
N LYS A 97 4.78 30.97 -7.17
CA LYS A 97 4.00 30.32 -6.11
C LYS A 97 3.41 31.30 -5.08
N THR A 98 3.93 32.51 -4.96
CA THR A 98 3.40 33.52 -4.02
C THR A 98 2.11 34.19 -4.49
N ASP A 99 1.74 34.02 -5.76
CA ASP A 99 0.54 34.62 -6.33
C ASP A 99 -0.72 33.83 -5.96
N ALA A 100 -1.77 34.51 -5.51
CA ALA A 100 -3.00 33.88 -5.04
C ALA A 100 -3.78 33.09 -6.12
N ARG A 101 -3.44 33.25 -7.40
CA ARG A 101 -4.05 32.50 -8.52
C ARG A 101 -3.34 31.18 -8.80
N VAL A 102 -2.17 30.96 -8.20
CA VAL A 102 -1.31 29.80 -8.43
C VAL A 102 -1.56 28.78 -7.31
N GLU A 103 -1.86 27.56 -7.70
CA GLU A 103 -2.02 26.43 -6.77
C GLU A 103 -0.66 25.80 -6.45
N PHE A 104 0.15 25.54 -7.48
CA PHE A 104 1.55 25.21 -7.32
C PHE A 104 2.40 25.78 -8.45
N ALA A 105 3.68 26.03 -8.16
CA ALA A 105 4.71 26.26 -9.14
C ALA A 105 6.01 25.59 -8.69
N GLU A 106 6.67 24.89 -9.61
CA GLU A 106 7.92 24.16 -9.38
C GLU A 106 8.81 24.19 -10.62
N ALA A 107 10.12 23.95 -10.46
CA ALA A 107 11.01 23.77 -11.60
C ALA A 107 10.66 22.48 -12.35
N ASN A 108 10.95 22.42 -13.65
CA ASN A 108 10.78 21.20 -14.41
C ASN A 108 11.95 20.23 -14.11
N PHE A 109 11.78 19.43 -13.05
CA PHE A 109 12.79 18.50 -12.57
C PHE A 109 13.05 17.35 -13.55
N THR A 110 14.25 16.79 -13.45
CA THR A 110 14.66 15.57 -14.17
C THR A 110 14.98 14.46 -13.18
N SER A 111 14.84 13.21 -13.60
CA SER A 111 15.08 12.02 -12.77
C SER A 111 15.69 10.89 -13.57
N GLY A 112 16.55 10.10 -12.95
CA GLY A 112 17.09 8.88 -13.54
C GLY A 112 16.21 7.65 -13.32
N SER A 113 16.54 6.54 -14.00
CA SER A 113 16.21 5.21 -13.47
C SER A 113 16.91 5.03 -12.10
N PRO A 114 16.39 4.17 -11.20
CA PRO A 114 16.96 3.98 -9.86
C PRO A 114 18.39 3.44 -9.89
N GLU A 115 18.81 2.88 -11.03
CA GLU A 115 20.18 2.41 -11.32
C GLU A 115 21.12 3.53 -11.83
N GLY A 116 20.59 4.71 -12.19
CA GLY A 116 21.33 5.83 -12.78
C GLY A 116 22.02 6.77 -11.78
N SER A 117 21.55 6.86 -10.52
CA SER A 117 21.96 7.90 -9.55
C SER A 117 23.12 7.53 -8.61
N GLY A 118 23.93 6.52 -8.93
CA GLY A 118 25.11 6.21 -8.10
C GLY A 118 25.65 4.79 -8.20
N ASN A 119 26.87 4.70 -8.77
CA ASN A 119 27.75 3.53 -8.87
C ASN A 119 27.14 2.28 -9.54
N SER A 120 27.87 1.68 -10.48
CA SER A 120 27.62 0.32 -10.96
C SER A 120 27.84 -0.67 -9.81
N TRP A 121 26.82 -1.42 -9.37
CA TRP A 121 26.94 -2.31 -8.19
C TRP A 121 27.10 -3.78 -8.59
N SER A 122 28.11 -4.44 -8.02
CA SER A 122 28.43 -5.85 -8.25
C SER A 122 27.80 -6.80 -7.22
N VAL A 123 27.33 -7.98 -7.65
CA VAL A 123 27.06 -9.12 -6.76
C VAL A 123 27.82 -10.35 -7.27
N GLY A 124 29.06 -10.57 -6.81
CA GLY A 124 29.89 -11.71 -7.25
C GLY A 124 30.31 -11.68 -8.74
N ASN A 125 30.84 -12.79 -9.26
CA ASN A 125 31.50 -12.90 -10.58
C ASN A 125 30.54 -12.82 -11.81
N SER A 126 29.33 -12.30 -11.69
CA SER A 126 28.40 -12.13 -12.82
C SER A 126 27.85 -10.71 -12.82
N TRP A 127 28.20 -9.95 -13.86
CA TRP A 127 27.86 -8.56 -14.07
C TRP A 127 26.43 -8.47 -14.71
N SER A 128 25.71 -7.36 -14.80
CA SER A 128 26.12 -5.95 -14.88
C SER A 128 24.92 -4.98 -14.83
N VAL A 129 25.08 -3.83 -14.15
CA VAL A 129 24.92 -2.51 -14.80
C VAL A 129 26.32 -2.18 -15.34
N GLY A 130 26.54 -2.22 -16.65
CA GLY A 130 27.87 -2.18 -17.29
C GLY A 130 28.78 -3.43 -17.09
N ASN A 131 29.15 -4.11 -18.18
CA ASN A 131 30.20 -5.15 -18.31
C ASN A 131 29.93 -6.65 -17.98
N SER A 132 28.82 -7.28 -18.38
CA SER A 132 28.84 -8.67 -18.91
C SER A 132 27.43 -9.23 -18.93
N TRP A 133 26.91 -9.39 -20.14
CA TRP A 133 25.70 -10.15 -20.37
C TRP A 133 26.05 -11.62 -20.13
N SER A 134 25.51 -12.24 -19.08
CA SER A 134 25.31 -13.67 -19.12
C SER A 134 24.18 -13.91 -20.12
N VAL A 135 24.52 -14.13 -21.40
CA VAL A 135 23.56 -14.55 -22.41
C VAL A 135 23.06 -15.93 -22.01
N GLY A 136 21.96 -15.96 -21.29
CA GLY A 136 21.20 -17.15 -21.00
C GLY A 136 20.44 -17.66 -22.21
N GLY A 137 19.93 -18.88 -22.12
CA GLY A 137 18.90 -19.37 -23.02
C GLY A 137 17.51 -19.06 -22.50
N GLU A 138 16.48 -19.22 -23.35
CA GLU A 138 15.05 -19.18 -22.97
C GLU A 138 14.76 -19.97 -21.68
N THR A 139 15.46 -21.10 -21.48
CA THR A 139 15.39 -21.91 -20.27
C THR A 139 15.69 -21.11 -18.99
N GLN A 140 16.74 -20.28 -18.95
CA GLN A 140 17.09 -19.52 -17.74
C GLN A 140 16.04 -18.44 -17.42
N TYR A 141 15.46 -17.84 -18.45
CA TYR A 141 14.38 -16.86 -18.31
C TYR A 141 13.10 -17.50 -17.72
N ILE A 142 12.72 -18.71 -18.16
CA ILE A 142 11.50 -19.38 -17.68
C ILE A 142 11.71 -20.28 -16.45
N SER A 143 12.96 -20.58 -16.07
CA SER A 143 13.29 -21.45 -14.93
C SER A 143 13.89 -20.70 -13.73
N GLN A 144 13.88 -19.36 -13.75
CA GLN A 144 14.39 -18.56 -12.65
C GLN A 144 13.53 -18.66 -11.39
N TRP A 145 14.17 -18.44 -10.24
CA TRP A 145 13.56 -18.61 -8.92
C TRP A 145 12.34 -17.72 -8.67
N ALA A 146 12.25 -16.57 -9.36
CA ALA A 146 11.14 -15.64 -9.23
C ALA A 146 9.77 -16.28 -9.51
N LEU A 147 9.69 -17.20 -10.49
CA LEU A 147 8.42 -17.87 -10.83
C LEU A 147 7.91 -18.74 -9.69
N ASP A 148 8.80 -19.43 -9.00
CA ASP A 148 8.43 -20.32 -7.90
C ASP A 148 8.12 -19.52 -6.63
N THR A 149 8.93 -18.51 -6.32
CA THR A 149 8.70 -17.64 -5.15
C THR A 149 7.37 -16.87 -5.24
N MET A 150 7.02 -16.39 -6.43
CA MET A 150 5.74 -15.70 -6.66
C MET A 150 4.60 -16.66 -6.99
N ARG A 151 4.87 -17.96 -7.13
CA ARG A 151 3.89 -18.99 -7.53
C ARG A 151 3.20 -18.67 -8.86
N LEU A 152 3.96 -18.11 -9.81
CA LEU A 152 3.43 -17.71 -11.13
C LEU A 152 2.94 -18.91 -11.94
N LYS A 153 3.57 -20.09 -11.81
CA LYS A 153 3.14 -21.31 -12.50
C LYS A 153 1.75 -21.76 -12.07
N GLU A 154 1.42 -21.62 -10.79
CA GLU A 154 0.08 -21.88 -10.27
C GLU A 154 -0.89 -20.80 -10.75
N ALA A 155 -0.47 -19.54 -10.76
CA ALA A 155 -1.29 -18.43 -11.23
C ALA A 155 -1.69 -18.62 -12.71
N HIS A 156 -0.73 -18.99 -13.56
CA HIS A 156 -0.91 -19.21 -15.00
C HIS A 156 -1.86 -20.35 -15.36
N LYS A 157 -2.23 -21.20 -14.39
CA LYS A 157 -3.28 -22.22 -14.59
C LYS A 157 -4.69 -21.63 -14.58
N ILE A 158 -4.87 -20.46 -13.97
CA ILE A 158 -6.15 -19.77 -13.85
C ILE A 158 -6.26 -18.70 -14.94
N THR A 159 -5.27 -17.81 -15.04
CA THR A 159 -5.19 -16.78 -16.08
C THR A 159 -3.74 -16.44 -16.37
N LYS A 160 -3.48 -15.96 -17.59
CA LYS A 160 -2.17 -15.47 -18.04
C LYS A 160 -2.19 -13.98 -18.39
N GLY A 161 -3.25 -13.26 -18.04
CA GLY A 161 -3.39 -11.82 -18.30
C GLY A 161 -4.03 -11.48 -19.65
N ALA A 162 -4.74 -12.42 -20.29
CA ALA A 162 -5.40 -12.12 -21.56
C ALA A 162 -6.40 -10.97 -21.41
N GLY A 163 -6.36 -10.03 -22.34
CA GLY A 163 -7.27 -8.88 -22.37
C GLY A 163 -6.82 -7.68 -21.54
N THR A 164 -5.68 -7.75 -20.85
CA THR A 164 -5.14 -6.61 -20.09
C THR A 164 -3.96 -5.95 -20.78
N ILE A 165 -3.79 -4.66 -20.51
CA ILE A 165 -2.74 -3.79 -21.04
C ILE A 165 -1.87 -3.28 -19.89
N VAL A 166 -0.56 -3.51 -20.00
CA VAL A 166 0.45 -2.96 -19.08
C VAL A 166 1.27 -1.90 -19.80
N ALA A 167 1.14 -0.64 -19.38
CA ALA A 167 2.02 0.42 -19.84
C ALA A 167 3.37 0.35 -19.12
N VAL A 168 4.46 0.33 -19.89
CA VAL A 168 5.84 0.33 -19.41
C VAL A 168 6.45 1.67 -19.78
N LEU A 169 6.58 2.56 -18.80
CA LEU A 169 7.19 3.89 -18.97
C LEU A 169 8.66 3.80 -18.57
N ASP A 170 9.56 3.78 -19.56
CA ASP A 170 10.97 3.43 -19.35
C ASP A 170 11.89 3.99 -20.46
N THR A 171 13.08 3.41 -20.68
CA THR A 171 14.09 3.80 -21.70
C THR A 171 13.71 3.44 -23.14
N GLY A 172 12.59 2.74 -23.33
CA GLY A 172 12.16 2.14 -24.59
C GLY A 172 12.21 0.61 -24.56
N VAL A 173 11.88 -0.04 -25.68
CA VAL A 173 11.81 -1.51 -25.76
C VAL A 173 12.39 -2.01 -27.10
N ASP A 174 13.19 -3.08 -27.08
CA ASP A 174 13.53 -3.82 -28.30
C ASP A 174 12.29 -4.53 -28.87
N ARG A 175 11.63 -3.86 -29.82
CA ARG A 175 10.36 -4.31 -30.42
C ARG A 175 10.49 -5.60 -31.24
N ARG A 176 11.71 -6.02 -31.56
CA ARG A 176 12.00 -7.24 -32.32
C ARG A 176 12.47 -8.38 -31.43
N HIS A 177 12.52 -8.17 -30.12
CA HIS A 177 12.96 -9.18 -29.18
C HIS A 177 12.04 -10.41 -29.23
N PRO A 178 12.56 -11.65 -29.42
CA PRO A 178 11.74 -12.86 -29.54
C PRO A 178 10.76 -13.08 -28.37
N ALA A 179 11.17 -12.74 -27.15
CA ALA A 179 10.31 -12.83 -25.96
C ALA A 179 9.14 -11.81 -25.93
N LEU A 180 9.13 -10.80 -26.80
CA LEU A 180 8.12 -9.72 -26.83
C LEU A 180 7.30 -9.71 -28.13
N VAL A 181 7.65 -10.55 -29.11
CA VAL A 181 6.93 -10.67 -30.39
C VAL A 181 5.45 -10.98 -30.13
N GLY A 182 4.57 -10.17 -30.73
CA GLY A 182 3.12 -10.33 -30.62
C GLY A 182 2.52 -9.86 -29.30
N ARG A 183 3.32 -9.31 -28.38
CA ARG A 183 2.87 -8.78 -27.07
C ARG A 183 2.80 -7.25 -27.03
N LEU A 184 3.60 -6.58 -27.84
CA LEU A 184 3.66 -5.12 -27.86
C LEU A 184 2.48 -4.52 -28.63
N LEU A 185 1.85 -3.52 -28.04
CA LEU A 185 0.95 -2.58 -28.72
C LEU A 185 1.77 -1.50 -29.42
N ARG A 186 1.04 -0.60 -30.11
CA ARG A 186 1.61 0.70 -30.46
C ARG A 186 1.98 1.41 -29.15
N GLY A 187 3.12 2.07 -29.16
CA GLY A 187 3.60 2.90 -28.07
C GLY A 187 4.05 4.25 -28.61
N HIS A 188 4.69 5.04 -27.75
CA HIS A 188 5.11 6.40 -28.09
C HIS A 188 6.43 6.74 -27.41
N ASP A 189 7.25 7.50 -28.11
CA ASP A 189 8.50 8.06 -27.62
C ASP A 189 8.29 9.52 -27.23
N PHE A 190 8.20 9.78 -25.94
CA PHE A 190 8.03 11.13 -25.41
C PHE A 190 9.36 11.89 -25.28
N VAL A 191 10.50 11.22 -25.46
CA VAL A 191 11.81 11.87 -25.44
C VAL A 191 12.06 12.57 -26.77
N ASP A 192 11.77 11.88 -27.88
CA ASP A 192 11.97 12.38 -29.24
C ASP A 192 10.66 12.84 -29.95
N ASP A 193 9.50 12.70 -29.28
CA ASP A 193 8.14 13.02 -29.79
C ASP A 193 7.81 12.31 -31.11
N ASP A 194 7.96 10.97 -31.10
CA ASP A 194 7.61 10.12 -32.24
C ASP A 194 6.93 8.79 -31.84
N ASP A 195 6.48 8.01 -32.84
CA ASP A 195 5.77 6.75 -32.60
C ASP A 195 6.70 5.52 -32.46
N ASP A 196 8.01 5.72 -32.29
CA ASP A 196 8.99 4.63 -32.16
C ASP A 196 9.62 4.59 -30.75
N PRO A 197 9.00 3.89 -29.79
CA PRO A 197 9.50 3.76 -28.42
C PRO A 197 10.66 2.75 -28.30
N SER A 198 11.49 2.64 -29.35
CA SER A 198 12.61 1.71 -29.39
C SER A 198 13.76 2.20 -28.51
N GLU A 199 14.52 1.27 -27.95
CA GLU A 199 15.76 1.62 -27.24
C GLU A 199 16.73 2.35 -28.18
N VAL A 200 17.26 3.48 -27.72
CA VAL A 200 18.25 4.27 -28.46
C VAL A 200 19.65 3.97 -27.91
N LEU A 201 20.62 3.79 -28.80
CA LEU A 201 22.01 3.56 -28.38
C LEU A 201 22.55 4.78 -27.61
N PRO A 202 23.20 4.58 -26.45
CA PRO A 202 23.80 5.68 -25.71
C PRO A 202 24.95 6.31 -26.51
N PRO A 203 25.24 7.61 -26.30
CA PRO A 203 26.37 8.27 -26.95
C PRO A 203 27.68 7.50 -26.76
N GLY A 204 28.40 7.26 -27.86
CA GLY A 204 29.65 6.51 -27.86
C GLY A 204 29.51 5.01 -28.11
N ALA A 205 28.30 4.46 -28.14
CA ALA A 205 28.06 3.08 -28.59
C ALA A 205 27.93 3.01 -30.12
N ALA A 206 28.67 2.10 -30.76
CA ALA A 206 28.55 1.82 -32.20
C ALA A 206 27.68 0.59 -32.51
N SER A 207 27.35 -0.20 -31.48
CA SER A 207 26.55 -1.41 -31.57
C SER A 207 25.79 -1.68 -30.27
N VAL A 208 24.80 -2.57 -30.34
CA VAL A 208 24.11 -3.11 -29.16
C VAL A 208 25.09 -3.72 -28.18
N ASP A 209 26.17 -4.33 -28.66
CA ASP A 209 27.20 -4.97 -27.83
C ASP A 209 28.07 -3.94 -27.10
N ASP A 210 28.33 -2.77 -27.71
CA ASP A 210 29.04 -1.66 -27.08
C ASP A 210 28.17 -0.97 -26.02
N ALA A 211 26.88 -0.77 -26.33
CA ALA A 211 25.91 -0.09 -25.48
C ALA A 211 25.68 -0.78 -24.12
N ARG A 212 25.90 -2.10 -24.06
CA ARG A 212 25.81 -2.94 -22.85
C ARG A 212 26.63 -2.44 -21.68
N ASN A 213 27.68 -1.69 -21.98
CA ASN A 213 28.68 -1.26 -21.03
C ASN A 213 28.56 0.24 -20.71
N LEU A 214 27.55 0.91 -21.26
CA LEU A 214 27.50 2.38 -21.37
C LEU A 214 26.24 3.01 -20.75
N GLY A 215 25.71 2.43 -19.67
CA GLY A 215 24.59 3.01 -18.91
C GLY A 215 23.37 2.08 -18.84
N PRO A 216 22.16 2.61 -18.59
CA PRO A 216 20.93 1.83 -18.43
C PRO A 216 20.30 1.39 -19.78
N TYR A 217 21.08 1.34 -20.86
CA TYR A 217 20.59 0.87 -22.16
C TYR A 217 20.00 -0.53 -22.06
N GLY A 218 18.78 -0.71 -22.56
CA GLY A 218 18.06 -1.98 -22.48
C GLY A 218 17.19 -2.14 -21.24
N HIS A 219 17.06 -1.09 -20.40
CA HIS A 219 16.32 -1.17 -19.15
C HIS A 219 14.83 -1.45 -19.36
N GLY A 220 14.17 -0.66 -20.20
CA GLY A 220 12.78 -0.88 -20.54
C GLY A 220 12.55 -2.22 -21.24
N THR A 221 13.51 -2.70 -22.04
CA THR A 221 13.46 -4.05 -22.62
C THR A 221 13.48 -5.15 -21.55
N HIS A 222 14.27 -4.97 -20.48
CA HIS A 222 14.34 -5.92 -19.35
C HIS A 222 13.05 -5.92 -18.55
N VAL A 223 12.55 -4.73 -18.23
CA VAL A 223 11.27 -4.51 -17.53
C VAL A 223 10.11 -5.11 -18.31
N ALA A 224 10.00 -4.85 -19.62
CA ALA A 224 8.95 -5.40 -20.48
C ALA A 224 9.00 -6.94 -20.54
N GLY A 225 10.19 -7.53 -20.51
CA GLY A 225 10.33 -8.98 -20.39
C GLY A 225 9.75 -9.51 -19.09
N LEU A 226 9.99 -8.85 -17.96
CA LEU A 226 9.47 -9.32 -16.67
C LEU A 226 7.95 -9.20 -16.57
N VAL A 227 7.36 -8.17 -17.18
CA VAL A 227 5.91 -8.11 -17.38
C VAL A 227 5.42 -9.31 -18.19
N ALA A 228 6.05 -9.61 -19.33
CA ALA A 228 5.71 -10.74 -20.19
C ALA A 228 5.98 -12.12 -19.54
N LEU A 229 6.86 -12.19 -18.54
CA LEU A 229 7.10 -13.38 -17.74
C LEU A 229 5.96 -13.62 -16.74
N ALA A 230 5.55 -12.55 -16.04
CA ALA A 230 4.52 -12.61 -15.02
C ALA A 230 3.10 -12.71 -15.60
N ALA A 231 2.80 -12.03 -16.72
CA ALA A 231 1.52 -12.08 -17.43
C ALA A 231 1.72 -12.39 -18.93
N PRO A 232 1.90 -13.67 -19.32
CA PRO A 232 2.32 -14.06 -20.67
C PRO A 232 1.39 -13.71 -21.82
N GLU A 233 0.11 -13.46 -21.53
CA GLU A 233 -0.95 -13.13 -22.50
C GLU A 233 -1.41 -11.66 -22.39
N ALA A 234 -0.88 -10.89 -21.45
CA ALA A 234 -1.09 -9.45 -21.39
C ALA A 234 -0.40 -8.74 -22.57
N LYS A 235 -0.96 -7.60 -22.97
CA LYS A 235 -0.36 -6.69 -23.93
C LYS A 235 0.48 -5.65 -23.21
N ILE A 236 1.56 -5.22 -23.85
CA ILE A 236 2.47 -4.21 -23.30
C ILE A 236 2.40 -2.96 -24.17
N MET A 237 2.16 -1.81 -23.56
CA MET A 237 2.24 -0.50 -24.19
C MET A 237 3.60 0.14 -23.84
N PRO A 238 4.59 0.11 -24.76
CA PRO A 238 5.92 0.66 -24.49
C PRO A 238 5.91 2.19 -24.63
N LEU A 239 6.17 2.92 -23.55
CA LEU A 239 6.27 4.38 -23.56
C LEU A 239 7.70 4.78 -23.18
N ARG A 240 8.44 5.40 -24.10
CA ARG A 240 9.79 5.87 -23.81
C ARG A 240 9.72 7.25 -23.15
N VAL A 241 10.15 7.33 -21.90
CA VAL A 241 10.15 8.56 -21.07
C VAL A 241 11.53 8.87 -20.48
N LEU A 242 12.47 7.93 -20.61
CA LEU A 242 13.86 8.09 -20.23
C LEU A 242 14.73 8.08 -21.48
N ASP A 243 15.72 8.96 -21.53
CA ASP A 243 16.69 9.02 -22.62
C ASP A 243 17.66 7.81 -22.60
N ALA A 244 18.63 7.79 -23.52
CA ALA A 244 19.57 6.67 -23.63
C ALA A 244 20.52 6.54 -22.42
N GLN A 245 20.54 7.54 -21.54
CA GLN A 245 21.29 7.59 -20.29
C GLN A 245 20.37 7.29 -19.09
N GLY A 246 19.09 7.01 -19.34
CA GLY A 246 18.09 6.70 -18.32
C GLY A 246 17.56 7.94 -17.62
N VAL A 247 17.76 9.14 -18.17
CA VAL A 247 17.28 10.39 -17.58
C VAL A 247 15.96 10.79 -18.24
N GLY A 248 14.95 11.01 -17.41
CA GLY A 248 13.62 11.47 -17.78
C GLY A 248 13.32 12.85 -17.22
N ASN A 249 12.23 13.41 -17.71
CA ASN A 249 11.73 14.72 -17.33
C ASN A 249 10.33 14.59 -16.71
N MET A 250 10.03 15.32 -15.63
CA MET A 250 8.75 15.18 -14.92
C MET A 250 7.54 15.50 -15.80
N TRP A 251 7.67 16.50 -16.69
CA TRP A 251 6.62 16.80 -17.66
C TRP A 251 6.36 15.64 -18.61
N VAL A 252 7.43 15.10 -19.20
CA VAL A 252 7.41 13.95 -20.11
C VAL A 252 6.78 12.71 -19.45
N VAL A 253 7.18 12.40 -18.22
CA VAL A 253 6.62 11.27 -17.46
C VAL A 253 5.12 11.48 -17.19
N ALA A 254 4.73 12.70 -16.79
CA ALA A 254 3.32 13.02 -16.58
C ALA A 254 2.50 12.84 -17.88
N GLU A 255 3.00 13.33 -19.01
CA GLU A 255 2.34 13.19 -20.31
C GLU A 255 2.17 11.72 -20.71
N ALA A 256 3.20 10.91 -20.51
CA ALA A 256 3.14 9.49 -20.77
C ALA A 256 2.15 8.75 -19.86
N VAL A 257 2.05 9.12 -18.57
CA VAL A 257 1.03 8.57 -17.67
C VAL A 257 -0.36 8.87 -18.23
N ARG A 258 -0.62 10.10 -18.67
CA ARG A 258 -1.93 10.44 -19.23
C ARG A 258 -2.20 9.77 -20.57
N TYR A 259 -1.20 9.64 -21.43
CA TYR A 259 -1.32 8.88 -22.67
C TYR A 259 -1.63 7.41 -22.40
N ALA A 260 -1.03 6.81 -21.37
CA ALA A 260 -1.34 5.43 -20.99
C ALA A 260 -2.81 5.24 -20.59
N LEU A 261 -3.48 6.28 -20.07
CA LEU A 261 -4.91 6.21 -19.73
C LEU A 261 -5.83 6.28 -20.95
N ASP A 262 -5.41 7.02 -21.98
CA ASP A 262 -6.22 7.33 -23.17
C ASP A 262 -5.31 7.59 -24.40
N PRO A 263 -4.79 6.51 -25.02
CA PRO A 263 -3.80 6.64 -26.10
C PRO A 263 -4.32 7.31 -27.37
N ASP A 264 -5.60 7.16 -27.69
CA ASP A 264 -6.22 7.73 -28.89
C ASP A 264 -6.99 9.04 -28.64
N GLY A 265 -7.22 9.39 -27.36
CA GLY A 265 -7.91 10.60 -26.94
C GLY A 265 -9.44 10.50 -27.04
N ASP A 266 -9.98 9.31 -27.30
CA ASP A 266 -11.40 9.01 -27.32
C ASP A 266 -11.80 8.27 -26.02
N PRO A 267 -12.42 8.96 -25.05
CA PRO A 267 -12.85 8.31 -23.81
C PRO A 267 -13.95 7.24 -23.99
N ALA A 268 -14.45 7.02 -25.21
CA ALA A 268 -15.38 5.95 -25.52
C ALA A 268 -14.70 4.62 -25.90
N THR A 269 -13.38 4.59 -26.11
CA THR A 269 -12.61 3.37 -26.39
C THR A 269 -11.97 2.79 -25.13
N ASP A 270 -11.93 1.46 -25.06
CA ASP A 270 -11.25 0.71 -24.00
C ASP A 270 -9.86 0.30 -24.51
N ASP A 271 -8.99 1.30 -24.68
CA ASP A 271 -7.62 1.15 -25.19
C ASP A 271 -6.54 1.63 -24.19
N GLY A 272 -6.96 2.17 -23.06
CA GLY A 272 -6.11 2.54 -21.93
C GLY A 272 -5.47 1.34 -21.24
N ALA A 273 -4.39 1.60 -20.51
CA ALA A 273 -3.69 0.61 -19.71
C ALA A 273 -4.49 0.23 -18.45
N ASP A 274 -4.49 -1.05 -18.07
CA ASP A 274 -5.02 -1.51 -16.78
C ASP A 274 -4.01 -1.36 -15.64
N VAL A 275 -2.72 -1.36 -16.01
CA VAL A 275 -1.57 -1.27 -15.10
C VAL A 275 -0.51 -0.36 -15.72
N ILE A 276 0.05 0.55 -14.93
CA ILE A 276 1.21 1.37 -15.30
C ILE A 276 2.40 0.93 -14.44
N ASN A 277 3.50 0.53 -15.07
CA ASN A 277 4.75 0.20 -14.40
C ASN A 277 5.74 1.38 -14.50
N LEU A 278 6.20 1.85 -13.34
CA LEU A 278 7.17 2.92 -13.17
C LEU A 278 8.42 2.36 -12.50
N SER A 279 9.33 1.79 -13.29
CA SER A 279 10.65 1.37 -12.83
C SER A 279 11.64 2.53 -12.88
N LEU A 280 11.20 3.67 -12.32
CA LEU A 280 11.89 4.95 -12.23
C LEU A 280 11.65 5.55 -10.86
N ALA A 281 12.56 6.39 -10.38
CA ALA A 281 12.43 7.03 -9.08
C ALA A 281 13.19 8.36 -9.01
N THR A 282 12.72 9.26 -8.16
CA THR A 282 13.42 10.50 -7.81
C THR A 282 13.30 10.77 -6.32
N VAL A 283 14.25 11.50 -5.73
CA VAL A 283 14.10 12.02 -4.37
C VAL A 283 13.17 13.24 -4.33
N HIS A 284 12.84 13.78 -5.50
CA HIS A 284 12.01 14.97 -5.63
C HIS A 284 10.52 14.67 -5.55
N ASP A 285 9.93 15.33 -4.58
CA ASP A 285 8.50 15.43 -4.41
C ASP A 285 7.93 16.46 -5.41
N SER A 286 7.47 15.99 -6.58
CA SER A 286 6.86 16.82 -7.63
C SER A 286 5.34 16.89 -7.46
N ASN A 287 4.79 18.10 -7.38
CA ASN A 287 3.35 18.31 -7.34
C ASN A 287 2.69 17.91 -8.66
N LEU A 288 3.39 18.09 -9.80
CA LEU A 288 2.92 17.63 -11.10
C LEU A 288 2.73 16.11 -11.12
N LEU A 289 3.76 15.34 -10.77
CA LEU A 289 3.64 13.88 -10.76
C LEU A 289 2.62 13.40 -9.73
N ARG A 290 2.61 13.99 -8.53
CA ARG A 290 1.61 13.69 -7.50
C ARG A 290 0.20 13.82 -8.05
N GLU A 291 -0.11 14.95 -8.70
CA GLU A 291 -1.45 15.18 -9.22
C GLU A 291 -1.81 14.21 -10.34
N ILE A 292 -0.90 13.97 -11.29
CA ILE A 292 -1.21 13.13 -12.45
C ILE A 292 -1.31 11.65 -12.08
N ILE A 293 -0.48 11.16 -11.16
CA ILE A 293 -0.55 9.79 -10.66
C ILE A 293 -1.74 9.63 -9.72
N GLY A 294 -2.02 10.62 -8.86
CA GLY A 294 -3.21 10.65 -8.02
C GLY A 294 -4.49 10.58 -8.85
N ASP A 295 -4.60 11.39 -9.91
CA ASP A 295 -5.71 11.37 -10.88
C ASP A 295 -5.85 10.00 -11.56
N ALA A 296 -4.74 9.35 -11.93
CA ALA A 296 -4.75 8.01 -12.54
C ALA A 296 -5.30 6.95 -11.57
N CYS A 297 -5.13 7.19 -10.27
CA CYS A 297 -5.50 6.32 -9.16
C CYS A 297 -6.87 6.64 -8.51
N ASP A 298 -7.49 7.82 -8.71
CA ASP A 298 -8.71 8.30 -7.98
C ASP A 298 -10.05 7.98 -8.69
N THR A 299 -11.07 7.58 -7.91
CA THR A 299 -12.40 7.02 -8.34
C THR A 299 -13.44 8.10 -8.39
N THR A 300 -13.12 9.22 -7.75
CA THR A 300 -14.01 10.34 -7.55
C THR A 300 -13.79 11.41 -8.61
N VAL A 301 -12.62 11.40 -9.27
CA VAL A 301 -12.37 12.18 -10.48
C VAL A 301 -13.20 11.56 -11.62
N PRO A 302 -14.05 12.34 -12.32
CA PRO A 302 -14.78 11.86 -13.49
C PRO A 302 -13.80 11.58 -14.65
N SER A 303 -13.14 10.43 -14.61
CA SER A 303 -12.47 9.86 -15.77
C SER A 303 -13.41 8.83 -16.40
N ALA A 304 -13.39 8.74 -17.72
CA ALA A 304 -14.19 7.76 -18.45
C ALA A 304 -13.62 6.33 -18.34
N PHE A 305 -12.52 6.15 -17.60
CA PHE A 305 -11.69 4.95 -17.62
C PHE A 305 -11.77 4.20 -16.29
N PRO A 306 -11.80 2.86 -16.29
CA PRO A 306 -11.52 2.09 -15.09
C PRO A 306 -10.10 2.44 -14.63
N LYS A 307 -9.97 2.95 -13.40
CA LYS A 307 -8.70 3.36 -12.79
C LYS A 307 -7.58 2.37 -13.06
N VAL A 308 -6.36 2.88 -13.10
CA VAL A 308 -5.17 2.08 -13.38
C VAL A 308 -4.45 1.71 -12.08
N VAL A 309 -3.90 0.49 -12.03
CA VAL A 309 -2.98 0.15 -10.93
C VAL A 309 -1.61 0.71 -11.27
N VAL A 310 -1.08 1.61 -10.45
CA VAL A 310 0.28 2.13 -10.62
C VAL A 310 1.23 1.27 -9.79
N VAL A 311 2.30 0.78 -10.39
CA VAL A 311 3.30 -0.05 -9.72
C VAL A 311 4.66 0.64 -9.85
N ALA A 312 5.21 1.11 -8.74
CA ALA A 312 6.43 1.91 -8.71
C ALA A 312 7.57 1.21 -7.97
N ALA A 313 8.77 1.30 -8.53
CA ALA A 313 9.98 0.82 -7.87
C ALA A 313 10.32 1.71 -6.67
N SER A 314 10.57 1.10 -5.50
CA SER A 314 10.79 1.85 -4.26
C SER A 314 12.15 2.56 -4.15
N GLY A 315 13.12 2.21 -4.99
CA GLY A 315 14.47 2.81 -4.99
C GLY A 315 15.56 1.87 -4.47
N ASN A 316 16.79 2.21 -4.83
CA ASN A 316 17.96 1.32 -4.71
C ASN A 316 19.04 1.88 -3.77
N GLN A 317 18.77 2.89 -2.95
CA GLN A 317 19.80 3.53 -2.12
C GLN A 317 19.95 2.87 -0.73
N GLY A 318 19.03 1.99 -0.34
CA GLY A 318 18.99 1.34 0.98
C GLY A 318 18.77 2.32 2.14
N THR A 319 18.31 3.54 1.84
CA THR A 319 18.11 4.60 2.83
C THR A 319 16.66 4.68 3.27
N THR A 320 16.33 5.64 4.13
CA THR A 320 14.97 5.97 4.54
C THR A 320 14.43 7.20 3.81
N THR A 321 15.15 7.72 2.80
CA THR A 321 14.72 8.87 2.02
C THR A 321 13.50 8.49 1.16
N PRO A 322 12.38 9.21 1.20
CA PRO A 322 11.26 8.92 0.31
C PRO A 322 11.68 9.01 -1.16
N MET A 323 11.32 8.01 -1.96
CA MET A 323 11.51 7.98 -3.41
C MET A 323 10.16 8.08 -4.11
N PHE A 324 10.01 9.02 -5.03
CA PHE A 324 8.77 9.29 -5.75
C PHE A 324 8.83 8.72 -7.17
N PRO A 325 7.70 8.19 -7.69
CA PRO A 325 6.37 8.25 -7.10
C PRO A 325 6.07 7.19 -6.02
N ALA A 326 6.90 6.16 -5.86
CA ALA A 326 6.65 5.06 -4.92
C ALA A 326 6.32 5.43 -3.47
N ALA A 327 6.66 6.65 -3.01
CA ALA A 327 6.35 7.18 -1.70
C ALA A 327 5.05 8.01 -1.62
N GLU A 328 4.38 8.29 -2.74
CA GLU A 328 3.07 8.95 -2.79
C GLU A 328 2.00 8.08 -2.10
N ASN A 329 2.04 6.77 -2.35
CA ASN A 329 1.19 5.75 -1.70
C ASN A 329 -0.31 6.04 -1.88
N PHE A 330 -0.73 6.32 -3.11
CA PHE A 330 -2.13 6.51 -3.46
C PHE A 330 -2.98 5.23 -3.34
N GLU A 331 -4.30 5.40 -3.28
CA GLU A 331 -5.29 4.32 -3.41
C GLU A 331 -5.17 3.71 -4.83
N GLY A 332 -4.63 2.51 -4.95
CA GLY A 332 -4.29 1.88 -6.24
C GLY A 332 -2.84 2.01 -6.71
N GLU A 333 -1.95 2.64 -5.92
CA GLU A 333 -0.50 2.65 -6.17
C GLU A 333 0.22 1.64 -5.27
N LEU A 334 1.09 0.81 -5.86
CA LEU A 334 1.93 -0.17 -5.16
C LEU A 334 3.40 0.24 -5.22
N SER A 335 3.99 0.46 -4.05
CA SER A 335 5.43 0.58 -3.85
C SER A 335 6.09 -0.80 -3.75
N VAL A 336 7.12 -1.06 -4.55
CA VAL A 336 7.72 -2.39 -4.65
C VAL A 336 9.18 -2.41 -4.20
N GLY A 337 9.44 -3.16 -3.13
CA GLY A 337 10.78 -3.52 -2.66
C GLY A 337 11.37 -4.74 -3.37
N ALA A 338 12.69 -4.86 -3.36
CA ALA A 338 13.41 -5.98 -3.98
C ALA A 338 13.84 -7.02 -2.95
N SER A 339 13.56 -8.30 -3.21
CA SER A 339 14.05 -9.42 -2.41
C SER A 339 15.14 -10.22 -3.13
N GLN A 340 15.95 -10.91 -2.33
CA GLN A 340 16.95 -11.89 -2.77
C GLN A 340 16.35 -13.30 -2.78
N SER A 341 17.05 -14.25 -3.42
CA SER A 341 16.60 -15.64 -3.53
C SER A 341 16.51 -16.39 -2.20
N ASN A 342 17.15 -15.87 -1.15
CA ASN A 342 17.02 -16.37 0.22
C ASN A 342 15.83 -15.75 0.97
N ASP A 343 14.91 -15.13 0.24
CA ASP A 343 13.69 -14.53 0.75
C ASP A 343 13.90 -13.33 1.69
N THR A 344 15.05 -12.67 1.61
CA THR A 344 15.35 -11.46 2.39
C THR A 344 15.28 -10.20 1.55
N LEU A 345 14.78 -9.11 2.14
CA LEU A 345 14.82 -7.78 1.56
C LEU A 345 16.28 -7.46 1.19
N TRP A 346 16.48 -7.08 -0.06
CA TRP A 346 17.78 -6.67 -0.55
C TRP A 346 18.25 -5.46 0.24
N GLN A 347 19.51 -5.46 0.67
CA GLN A 347 20.02 -4.43 1.58
C GLN A 347 19.87 -3.00 1.05
N TRP A 348 19.82 -2.88 -0.27
CA TRP A 348 19.72 -1.65 -1.05
C TRP A 348 18.29 -1.28 -1.45
N SER A 349 17.31 -2.15 -1.24
CA SER A 349 15.91 -1.76 -1.38
C SER A 349 15.60 -0.65 -0.38
N GLN A 350 14.86 0.36 -0.83
CA GLN A 350 14.52 1.51 -0.01
C GLN A 350 13.72 1.13 1.25
N ARG A 351 13.94 1.88 2.33
CA ARG A 351 13.39 1.62 3.67
C ARG A 351 12.67 2.83 4.25
N ASP A 352 12.02 3.62 3.40
CA ASP A 352 11.13 4.69 3.88
C ASP A 352 9.88 4.07 4.55
N ASP A 353 9.40 4.68 5.64
CA ASP A 353 8.23 4.19 6.38
C ASP A 353 6.93 4.28 5.56
N ARG A 354 6.89 5.11 4.50
CA ARG A 354 5.77 5.13 3.53
C ARG A 354 5.78 3.91 2.60
N VAL A 355 6.97 3.48 2.18
CA VAL A 355 7.21 2.27 1.35
C VAL A 355 6.99 0.98 2.13
N LYS A 356 7.23 0.99 3.45
CA LYS A 356 6.99 -0.13 4.39
C LYS A 356 5.58 -0.72 4.31
N GLY A 357 4.63 0.05 3.78
CA GLY A 357 3.21 -0.30 3.67
C GLY A 357 2.86 -1.34 2.61
N ASP A 358 3.65 -1.52 1.55
CA ASP A 358 3.19 -2.26 0.37
C ASP A 358 3.75 -3.68 0.28
N VAL A 359 4.66 -3.97 -0.66
CA VAL A 359 5.11 -5.35 -0.92
C VAL A 359 6.56 -5.42 -1.40
N MET A 360 7.18 -6.58 -1.28
CA MET A 360 8.43 -6.92 -1.95
C MET A 360 8.23 -8.06 -2.94
N ALA A 361 9.02 -8.05 -4.00
CA ALA A 361 9.06 -9.09 -5.01
C ALA A 361 10.51 -9.47 -5.36
N PRO A 362 10.74 -10.63 -6.00
CA PRO A 362 12.06 -11.02 -6.48
C PRO A 362 12.72 -9.90 -7.29
N GLY A 363 13.85 -9.40 -6.80
CA GLY A 363 14.53 -8.25 -7.39
C GLY A 363 16.04 -8.41 -7.54
N VAL A 364 16.63 -9.52 -7.11
CA VAL A 364 18.08 -9.78 -7.24
C VAL A 364 18.36 -11.06 -8.00
N GLY A 365 19.23 -10.99 -9.00
CA GLY A 365 19.56 -12.14 -9.84
C GLY A 365 18.39 -12.53 -10.75
N ILE A 366 17.72 -11.53 -11.31
CA ILE A 366 16.50 -11.68 -12.12
C ILE A 366 16.86 -11.63 -13.60
N THR A 367 16.48 -12.67 -14.34
CA THR A 367 16.82 -12.82 -15.76
C THR A 367 15.69 -12.31 -16.64
N SER A 368 15.97 -11.49 -17.65
CA SER A 368 14.95 -10.99 -18.58
C SER A 368 15.52 -10.68 -19.96
N SER A 369 14.66 -10.24 -20.89
CA SER A 369 15.02 -9.77 -22.22
C SER A 369 15.93 -8.55 -22.17
N VAL A 370 16.85 -8.46 -23.12
CA VAL A 370 17.73 -7.30 -23.31
C VAL A 370 17.96 -7.12 -24.82
N PRO A 371 18.29 -5.90 -25.29
CA PRO A 371 18.30 -5.60 -26.72
C PRO A 371 19.18 -6.52 -27.58
N GLY A 372 18.78 -6.72 -28.83
CA GLY A 372 19.45 -7.63 -29.76
C GLY A 372 19.03 -9.10 -29.58
N GLY A 373 17.84 -9.32 -29.02
CA GLY A 373 17.24 -10.66 -28.90
C GLY A 373 17.90 -11.59 -27.89
N LYS A 374 18.55 -11.05 -26.84
CA LYS A 374 19.26 -11.86 -25.83
C LYS A 374 18.59 -11.74 -24.46
N VAL A 375 19.08 -12.50 -23.49
CA VAL A 375 18.66 -12.35 -22.09
C VAL A 375 19.83 -11.92 -21.21
N GLY A 376 19.53 -11.22 -20.12
CA GLY A 376 20.50 -10.71 -19.15
C GLY A 376 19.94 -10.76 -17.73
N THR A 377 20.83 -10.84 -16.74
CA THR A 377 20.46 -11.02 -15.33
C THR A 377 20.85 -9.79 -14.51
N TRP A 378 19.87 -9.12 -13.90
CA TRP A 378 20.05 -7.85 -13.19
C TRP A 378 19.51 -7.90 -11.75
N ALA A 379 19.74 -6.82 -11.01
CA ALA A 379 19.24 -6.63 -9.67
C ALA A 379 18.77 -5.18 -9.47
N GLY A 380 17.64 -5.00 -8.82
CA GLY A 380 17.04 -3.68 -8.57
C GLY A 380 15.58 -3.79 -8.14
N THR A 381 15.07 -2.75 -7.49
CA THR A 381 13.63 -2.57 -7.31
C THR A 381 12.92 -2.41 -8.67
N SER A 382 13.65 -1.95 -9.70
CA SER A 382 13.22 -1.95 -11.10
C SER A 382 12.99 -3.34 -11.70
N MET A 383 13.57 -4.41 -11.16
CA MET A 383 13.27 -5.79 -11.58
C MET A 383 12.11 -6.39 -10.78
N ALA A 384 11.92 -5.95 -9.54
CA ALA A 384 10.82 -6.40 -8.69
C ALA A 384 9.47 -5.80 -9.14
N SER A 385 9.46 -4.49 -9.45
CA SER A 385 8.29 -3.72 -9.90
C SER A 385 7.52 -4.36 -11.08
N PRO A 386 8.14 -4.72 -12.22
CA PRO A 386 7.44 -5.30 -13.36
C PRO A 386 6.85 -6.69 -13.11
N LEU A 387 7.43 -7.46 -12.18
CA LEU A 387 6.83 -8.73 -11.77
C LEU A 387 5.51 -8.50 -11.02
N VAL A 388 5.44 -7.45 -10.18
CA VAL A 388 4.21 -7.04 -9.49
C VAL A 388 3.22 -6.42 -10.48
N ALA A 389 3.68 -5.64 -11.47
CA ALA A 389 2.83 -5.13 -12.53
C ALA A 389 2.18 -6.26 -13.35
N GLY A 390 2.96 -7.30 -13.69
CA GLY A 390 2.40 -8.50 -14.30
C GLY A 390 1.41 -9.24 -13.39
N GLN A 391 1.68 -9.35 -12.08
CA GLN A 391 0.70 -9.90 -11.13
C GLN A 391 -0.61 -9.08 -11.10
N ALA A 392 -0.53 -7.75 -11.09
CA ALA A 392 -1.70 -6.89 -11.17
C ALA A 392 -2.46 -7.10 -12.49
N ALA A 393 -1.76 -7.31 -13.61
CA ALA A 393 -2.37 -7.64 -14.90
C ALA A 393 -3.07 -9.00 -14.90
N LEU A 394 -2.53 -10.01 -14.20
CA LEU A 394 -3.23 -11.28 -13.97
C LEU A 394 -4.52 -11.06 -13.18
N MET A 395 -4.49 -10.22 -12.15
CA MET A 395 -5.68 -9.92 -11.34
C MET A 395 -6.74 -9.15 -12.11
N ARG A 396 -6.36 -8.16 -12.92
CA ARG A 396 -7.27 -7.44 -13.81
C ARG A 396 -7.96 -8.38 -14.80
N ALA A 397 -7.23 -9.35 -15.34
CA ALA A 397 -7.79 -10.36 -16.23
C ALA A 397 -8.75 -11.32 -15.50
N ALA A 398 -8.46 -11.68 -14.24
CA ALA A 398 -9.31 -12.56 -13.44
C ALA A 398 -10.55 -11.85 -12.85
N PHE A 399 -10.42 -10.57 -12.52
CA PHE A 399 -11.42 -9.75 -11.83
C PHE A 399 -11.55 -8.36 -12.50
N PRO A 400 -12.11 -8.29 -13.72
CA PRO A 400 -12.18 -7.03 -14.47
C PRO A 400 -13.02 -5.95 -13.79
N SER A 401 -13.88 -6.31 -12.83
CA SER A 401 -14.69 -5.37 -12.05
C SER A 401 -13.99 -4.80 -10.81
N MET A 402 -12.83 -5.31 -10.41
CA MET A 402 -12.11 -4.76 -9.26
C MET A 402 -11.59 -3.36 -9.59
N THR A 403 -11.74 -2.44 -8.64
CA THR A 403 -11.08 -1.14 -8.67
C THR A 403 -9.58 -1.28 -8.46
N ALA A 404 -8.80 -0.25 -8.81
CA ALA A 404 -7.34 -0.27 -8.60
C ALA A 404 -6.97 -0.49 -7.12
N ASP A 405 -7.75 0.09 -6.21
CA ASP A 405 -7.53 -0.04 -4.77
C ASP A 405 -7.82 -1.47 -4.28
N GLU A 406 -8.92 -2.08 -4.74
CA GLU A 406 -9.21 -3.50 -4.45
C GLU A 406 -8.11 -4.43 -4.99
N VAL A 407 -7.51 -4.12 -6.15
CA VAL A 407 -6.36 -4.89 -6.66
C VAL A 407 -5.15 -4.70 -5.75
N LYS A 408 -4.79 -3.46 -5.39
CA LYS A 408 -3.69 -3.16 -4.45
C LYS A 408 -3.86 -3.91 -3.13
N ASP A 409 -5.01 -3.77 -2.49
CA ASP A 409 -5.27 -4.38 -1.20
C ASP A 409 -5.26 -5.89 -1.28
N ARG A 410 -5.86 -6.48 -2.32
CA ARG A 410 -5.82 -7.93 -2.49
C ARG A 410 -4.40 -8.45 -2.72
N ILE A 411 -3.53 -7.75 -3.47
CA ILE A 411 -2.10 -8.11 -3.57
C ILE A 411 -1.45 -8.08 -2.19
N ARG A 412 -1.70 -7.05 -1.38
CA ARG A 412 -1.10 -6.89 -0.05
C ARG A 412 -1.61 -7.93 0.95
N GLU A 413 -2.90 -8.25 0.93
CA GLU A 413 -3.52 -9.16 1.88
C GLU A 413 -3.18 -10.63 1.62
N THR A 414 -3.04 -11.00 0.35
CA THR A 414 -2.70 -12.36 -0.08
C THR A 414 -1.19 -12.63 -0.15
N SER A 415 -0.37 -11.59 0.06
CA SER A 415 1.08 -11.71 0.16
C SER A 415 1.53 -12.52 1.37
N ASP A 416 2.58 -13.32 1.19
CA ASP A 416 3.18 -14.09 2.27
C ASP A 416 3.92 -13.16 3.24
N ARG A 417 3.95 -13.53 4.53
CA ARG A 417 4.75 -12.82 5.54
C ARG A 417 6.09 -13.54 5.73
N PRO A 418 7.22 -12.97 5.29
CA PRO A 418 8.53 -13.60 5.45
C PRO A 418 8.91 -13.72 6.93
N SER A 419 9.66 -14.78 7.26
CA SER A 419 10.19 -15.05 8.61
C SER A 419 11.72 -15.19 8.55
N PRO A 420 12.50 -14.46 9.37
CA PRO A 420 12.05 -13.47 10.36
C PRO A 420 11.40 -12.25 9.70
N GLU A 421 10.64 -11.49 10.49
CA GLU A 421 9.99 -10.26 10.03
C GLU A 421 11.03 -9.28 9.47
N GLN A 422 10.73 -8.71 8.31
CA GLN A 422 11.61 -7.82 7.57
C GLN A 422 11.04 -6.41 7.53
N PHE A 423 11.81 -5.46 7.00
CA PHE A 423 11.34 -4.08 6.88
C PHE A 423 10.08 -4.00 6.01
N VAL A 424 10.10 -4.58 4.80
CA VAL A 424 8.90 -4.84 4.01
C VAL A 424 8.32 -6.19 4.43
N LYS A 425 7.11 -6.18 5.00
CA LYS A 425 6.54 -7.32 5.73
C LYS A 425 5.73 -8.29 4.86
N ARG A 426 5.66 -8.05 3.55
CA ARG A 426 4.78 -8.75 2.62
C ARG A 426 5.55 -9.10 1.36
N ARG A 427 5.67 -10.39 1.06
CA ARG A 427 6.19 -10.89 -0.21
C ARG A 427 5.04 -11.29 -1.12
N VAL A 428 5.06 -10.78 -2.34
CA VAL A 428 3.99 -11.06 -3.31
C VAL A 428 3.83 -12.55 -3.64
N ASN A 429 2.58 -12.96 -3.79
CA ASN A 429 2.17 -14.33 -4.11
C ASN A 429 1.06 -14.25 -5.17
N ALA A 430 1.44 -14.38 -6.44
CA ALA A 430 0.52 -14.19 -7.57
C ALA A 430 -0.62 -15.21 -7.53
N ALA A 431 -0.32 -16.48 -7.24
CA ALA A 431 -1.33 -17.53 -7.16
C ALA A 431 -2.41 -17.21 -6.13
N ALA A 432 -2.02 -16.77 -4.93
CA ALA A 432 -2.97 -16.44 -3.87
C ALA A 432 -3.86 -15.24 -4.26
N SER A 433 -3.31 -14.25 -4.96
CA SER A 433 -4.06 -13.05 -5.36
C SER A 433 -5.07 -13.27 -6.49
N ILE A 434 -4.91 -14.34 -7.28
CA ILE A 434 -5.74 -14.60 -8.47
C ILE A 434 -6.68 -15.81 -8.34
N VAL A 435 -6.72 -16.46 -7.19
CA VAL A 435 -7.79 -17.43 -6.90
C VAL A 435 -9.10 -16.65 -6.92
N PRO A 436 -10.14 -17.05 -7.65
CA PRO A 436 -11.43 -16.39 -7.52
C PRO A 436 -11.95 -16.55 -6.10
N PHE A 437 -12.26 -15.41 -5.47
CA PHE A 437 -12.99 -15.30 -4.21
C PHE A 437 -14.32 -15.98 -4.41
N ALA A 438 -14.37 -17.33 -4.28
CA ALA A 438 -15.34 -18.20 -4.93
C ALA A 438 -16.69 -17.50 -5.12
N VAL A 439 -16.86 -16.85 -6.28
CA VAL A 439 -18.06 -16.07 -6.54
C VAL A 439 -19.12 -17.11 -6.88
N GLY A 440 -19.88 -17.50 -5.86
CA GLY A 440 -20.84 -18.61 -5.92
C GLY A 440 -20.38 -19.92 -5.28
N GLY A 441 -19.22 -19.97 -4.62
CA GLY A 441 -18.86 -21.02 -3.66
C GLY A 441 -19.26 -20.63 -2.24
N ALA A 442 -19.48 -21.60 -1.36
CA ALA A 442 -19.63 -21.31 0.07
C ALA A 442 -18.36 -20.60 0.56
N ASN A 443 -18.50 -19.48 1.27
CA ASN A 443 -17.35 -18.79 1.85
C ASN A 443 -16.62 -19.79 2.78
N PRO A 444 -15.28 -19.92 2.76
CA PRO A 444 -14.55 -20.80 3.68
C PRO A 444 -14.98 -20.69 5.15
N ILE A 445 -15.37 -19.50 5.61
CA ILE A 445 -15.89 -19.30 6.97
C ILE A 445 -17.24 -19.98 7.21
N ASP A 446 -17.94 -20.40 6.16
CA ASP A 446 -19.18 -21.18 6.22
C ASP A 446 -18.91 -22.66 6.52
N ALA A 447 -17.67 -23.15 6.47
CA ALA A 447 -17.36 -24.48 6.97
C ALA A 447 -17.25 -24.46 8.51
N THR A 448 -17.98 -25.34 9.21
CA THR A 448 -18.08 -25.30 10.68
C THR A 448 -16.73 -25.32 11.39
N ARG A 449 -15.83 -26.24 11.04
CA ARG A 449 -14.50 -26.32 11.66
C ARG A 449 -13.65 -25.09 11.38
N THR A 450 -13.79 -24.48 10.19
CA THR A 450 -13.12 -23.22 9.84
C THR A 450 -13.68 -22.07 10.66
N PHE A 451 -15.01 -21.95 10.76
CA PHE A 451 -15.69 -20.98 11.61
C PHE A 451 -15.20 -21.05 13.05
N VAL A 452 -15.21 -22.24 13.64
CA VAL A 452 -14.79 -22.46 15.04
C VAL A 452 -13.31 -22.10 15.21
N ARG A 453 -12.44 -22.59 14.34
CA ARG A 453 -11.01 -22.22 14.35
C ARG A 453 -10.83 -20.71 14.32
N GLN A 454 -11.63 -20.02 13.51
CA GLN A 454 -11.54 -18.58 13.40
C GLN A 454 -12.00 -17.86 14.67
N GLN A 455 -13.00 -18.36 15.40
CA GLN A 455 -13.38 -17.79 16.70
C GLN A 455 -12.22 -17.85 17.72
N TYR A 456 -11.44 -18.95 17.73
CA TYR A 456 -10.23 -19.03 18.56
C TYR A 456 -9.17 -17.98 18.16
N LEU A 457 -8.97 -17.76 16.86
CA LEU A 457 -7.99 -16.79 16.38
C LEU A 457 -8.43 -15.33 16.57
N ASP A 458 -9.73 -15.06 16.44
CA ASP A 458 -10.31 -13.71 16.56
C ASP A 458 -10.42 -13.26 18.02
N PHE A 459 -10.81 -14.16 18.93
CA PHE A 459 -11.08 -13.78 20.33
C PHE A 459 -10.04 -14.25 21.33
N LEU A 460 -9.30 -15.35 21.04
CA LEU A 460 -8.39 -15.97 22.01
C LEU A 460 -6.91 -15.95 21.57
N ASN A 461 -6.61 -15.44 20.37
CA ASN A 461 -5.25 -15.32 19.83
C ASN A 461 -4.44 -16.64 19.83
N ARG A 462 -5.12 -17.78 19.66
CA ARG A 462 -4.48 -19.09 19.57
C ARG A 462 -5.22 -20.01 18.60
N ALA A 463 -4.54 -21.08 18.17
CA ALA A 463 -5.23 -22.17 17.50
C ALA A 463 -6.07 -22.98 18.51
N PRO A 464 -7.18 -23.58 18.07
CA PRO A 464 -7.93 -24.51 18.91
C PRO A 464 -7.08 -25.73 19.25
N ASP A 465 -7.25 -26.23 20.48
CA ASP A 465 -6.93 -27.62 20.82
C ASP A 465 -7.97 -28.56 20.18
N ALA A 466 -7.59 -29.83 19.99
CA ALA A 466 -8.45 -30.80 19.30
C ALA A 466 -9.81 -30.97 19.98
N SER A 467 -9.83 -31.08 21.31
CA SER A 467 -11.05 -31.20 22.12
C SER A 467 -11.97 -30.00 21.97
N GLY A 468 -11.44 -28.78 22.00
CA GLY A 468 -12.19 -27.55 21.83
C GLY A 468 -12.77 -27.43 20.43
N LEU A 469 -11.97 -27.74 19.39
CA LEU A 469 -12.45 -27.74 18.01
C LEU A 469 -13.61 -28.73 17.83
N ASP A 470 -13.48 -29.94 18.35
CA ASP A 470 -14.50 -30.98 18.23
C ASP A 470 -15.77 -30.62 19.02
N PHE A 471 -15.64 -30.10 20.24
CA PHE A 471 -16.78 -29.69 21.07
C PHE A 471 -17.63 -28.61 20.39
N TRP A 472 -17.00 -27.50 19.98
CA TRP A 472 -17.72 -26.38 19.36
C TRP A 472 -18.24 -26.73 17.98
N SER A 473 -17.49 -27.49 17.19
CA SER A 473 -17.95 -27.91 15.85
C SER A 473 -19.13 -28.88 15.96
N GLY A 474 -19.06 -29.85 16.88
CA GLY A 474 -20.15 -30.79 17.13
C GLY A 474 -21.43 -30.10 17.60
N GLY A 475 -21.32 -29.07 18.43
CA GLY A 475 -22.47 -28.25 18.85
C GLY A 475 -23.23 -27.60 17.69
N ILE A 476 -22.51 -27.19 16.64
CA ILE A 476 -23.09 -26.62 15.42
C ILE A 476 -23.57 -27.73 14.47
N GLU A 477 -22.76 -28.76 14.25
CA GLU A 477 -23.02 -29.87 13.31
C GLU A 477 -24.22 -30.73 13.71
N ASN A 478 -24.58 -30.78 15.01
CA ASN A 478 -25.79 -31.45 15.50
C ASN A 478 -27.09 -30.92 14.86
N CYS A 479 -27.06 -29.75 14.23
CA CYS A 479 -28.17 -29.19 13.46
C CYS A 479 -28.41 -29.89 12.09
N GLY A 480 -27.49 -30.73 11.63
CA GLY A 480 -27.56 -31.32 10.29
C GLY A 480 -27.62 -30.24 9.20
N THR A 481 -28.70 -30.24 8.40
CA THR A 481 -28.91 -29.28 7.31
C THR A 481 -29.90 -28.15 7.63
N ASP A 482 -30.35 -28.03 8.89
CA ASP A 482 -31.27 -26.94 9.30
C ASP A 482 -30.51 -25.61 9.37
N ALA A 483 -30.74 -24.75 8.38
CA ALA A 483 -30.08 -23.45 8.25
C ALA A 483 -30.35 -22.50 9.44
N ALA A 484 -31.56 -22.53 10.02
CA ALA A 484 -31.88 -21.67 11.16
C ALA A 484 -31.17 -22.16 12.43
N CYS A 485 -31.15 -23.48 12.64
CA CYS A 485 -30.38 -24.09 13.73
C CYS A 485 -28.88 -23.82 13.59
N LEU A 486 -28.33 -23.98 12.39
CA LEU A 486 -26.90 -23.73 12.11
C LEU A 486 -26.52 -22.27 12.39
N GLN A 487 -27.31 -21.31 11.91
CA GLN A 487 -27.08 -19.90 12.18
C GLN A 487 -27.18 -19.58 13.68
N PHE A 488 -28.23 -20.08 14.35
CA PHE A 488 -28.42 -19.87 15.79
C PHE A 488 -27.24 -20.41 16.60
N ASN A 489 -26.76 -21.62 16.28
CA ASN A 489 -25.64 -22.24 16.98
C ASN A 489 -24.28 -21.60 16.64
N ARG A 490 -24.09 -21.03 15.45
CA ARG A 490 -22.90 -20.19 15.15
C ARG A 490 -22.87 -18.94 16.00
N VAL A 491 -24.01 -18.24 16.11
CA VAL A 491 -24.15 -17.05 16.95
C VAL A 491 -23.92 -17.41 18.43
N ASN A 492 -24.47 -18.53 18.91
CA ASN A 492 -24.22 -19.04 20.26
C ASN A 492 -22.74 -19.34 20.51
N ALA A 493 -22.12 -20.10 19.60
CA ALA A 493 -20.71 -20.47 19.71
C ALA A 493 -19.86 -19.21 19.81
N SER A 494 -20.00 -18.27 18.86
CA SER A 494 -19.33 -16.97 18.91
C SER A 494 -19.53 -16.23 20.24
N GLY A 495 -20.78 -16.04 20.68
CA GLY A 495 -21.08 -15.36 21.92
C GLY A 495 -20.42 -16.04 23.13
N ALA A 496 -20.33 -17.37 23.11
CA ALA A 496 -19.69 -18.14 24.16
C ALA A 496 -18.16 -17.96 24.22
N PHE A 497 -17.47 -17.65 23.11
CA PHE A 497 -16.04 -17.32 23.14
C PHE A 497 -15.78 -16.05 23.95
N PHE A 498 -16.61 -15.01 23.75
CA PHE A 498 -16.51 -13.78 24.54
C PHE A 498 -16.88 -14.01 26.01
N LEU A 499 -17.92 -14.81 26.27
CA LEU A 499 -18.35 -15.10 27.64
C LEU A 499 -17.47 -16.13 28.36
N SER A 500 -16.52 -16.75 27.64
CA SER A 500 -15.64 -17.78 28.17
C SER A 500 -14.76 -17.24 29.30
N ILE A 501 -14.39 -18.13 30.22
CA ILE A 501 -13.40 -17.82 31.27
C ILE A 501 -12.12 -17.30 30.64
N GLU A 502 -11.68 -17.93 29.54
CA GLU A 502 -10.45 -17.57 28.84
C GLU A 502 -10.47 -16.11 28.40
N PHE A 503 -11.51 -15.67 27.68
CA PHE A 503 -11.63 -14.29 27.24
C PHE A 503 -11.82 -13.32 28.41
N ARG A 504 -12.65 -13.69 29.41
CA ARG A 504 -12.94 -12.84 30.58
C ARG A 504 -11.69 -12.53 31.40
N ASP A 505 -10.75 -13.47 31.48
CA ASP A 505 -9.50 -13.34 32.22
C ASP A 505 -8.30 -12.89 31.35
N THR A 506 -8.47 -12.77 30.03
CA THR A 506 -7.45 -12.26 29.09
C THR A 506 -7.92 -10.93 28.48
N GLY A 507 -8.70 -10.96 27.40
CA GLY A 507 -9.18 -9.80 26.66
C GLY A 507 -9.96 -8.82 27.52
N TYR A 508 -10.97 -9.30 28.25
CA TYR A 508 -11.76 -8.39 29.08
C TYR A 508 -10.97 -7.86 30.29
N PHE A 509 -9.96 -8.58 30.74
CA PHE A 509 -9.04 -8.10 31.77
C PHE A 509 -8.17 -6.95 31.24
N VAL A 510 -7.59 -7.08 30.05
CA VAL A 510 -6.82 -6.00 29.39
C VAL A 510 -7.68 -4.75 29.21
N TYR A 511 -8.91 -4.89 28.70
CA TYR A 511 -9.86 -3.79 28.56
C TYR A 511 -10.05 -3.03 29.88
N ARG A 512 -10.32 -3.75 30.97
CA ARG A 512 -10.58 -3.15 32.29
C ARG A 512 -9.35 -2.49 32.89
N LEU A 513 -8.15 -3.03 32.64
CA LEU A 513 -6.90 -2.40 33.05
C LEU A 513 -6.69 -1.06 32.35
N HIS A 514 -6.89 -1.00 31.04
CA HIS A 514 -6.82 0.26 30.29
C HIS A 514 -7.89 1.25 30.79
N LYS A 515 -9.13 0.80 31.02
CA LYS A 515 -10.20 1.66 31.55
C LYS A 515 -9.85 2.23 32.93
N ALA A 516 -9.36 1.40 33.86
CA ALA A 516 -8.97 1.85 35.19
C ALA A 516 -7.72 2.76 35.15
N ALA A 517 -6.75 2.48 34.28
CA ALA A 517 -5.50 3.22 34.20
C ALA A 517 -5.64 4.56 33.46
N TYR A 518 -6.42 4.62 32.37
CA TYR A 518 -6.41 5.74 31.44
C TYR A 518 -7.78 6.37 31.22
N GLY A 519 -8.88 5.71 31.60
CA GLY A 519 -10.23 6.18 31.30
C GLY A 519 -10.64 5.82 29.87
N ASP A 520 -11.47 6.67 29.27
CA ASP A 520 -11.81 6.58 27.84
C ASP A 520 -10.72 7.25 26.99
N LEU A 521 -10.56 6.85 25.73
CA LEU A 521 -9.54 7.41 24.83
C LEU A 521 -9.69 8.92 24.63
N ALA A 522 -10.94 9.39 24.56
CA ALA A 522 -11.33 10.79 24.56
C ALA A 522 -12.77 10.92 25.07
N ALA A 523 -13.23 12.14 25.35
CA ALA A 523 -14.59 12.36 25.86
C ALA A 523 -15.69 11.87 24.89
N ASP A 524 -15.41 11.90 23.59
CA ASP A 524 -16.26 11.44 22.48
C ASP A 524 -15.91 10.03 21.99
N LYS A 525 -14.88 9.38 22.55
CA LYS A 525 -14.42 8.04 22.18
C LYS A 525 -14.51 7.10 23.40
N PRO A 526 -15.68 6.48 23.64
CA PRO A 526 -16.08 5.88 24.93
C PRO A 526 -15.44 4.52 25.23
N VAL A 527 -14.37 4.17 24.54
CA VAL A 527 -13.63 2.91 24.73
C VAL A 527 -12.23 3.23 25.26
N PRO A 528 -11.56 2.32 25.99
CA PRO A 528 -10.33 2.64 26.71
C PRO A 528 -9.03 2.30 25.95
N VAL A 529 -9.10 1.60 24.83
CA VAL A 529 -7.94 0.99 24.18
C VAL A 529 -8.15 0.84 22.66
N HIS A 530 -7.07 0.99 21.89
CA HIS A 530 -7.04 0.76 20.45
C HIS A 530 -6.68 -0.69 20.09
N TYR A 531 -7.07 -1.13 18.89
CA TYR A 531 -6.87 -2.49 18.39
C TYR A 531 -5.39 -2.92 18.44
N GLU A 532 -4.48 -2.05 18.00
CA GLU A 532 -3.05 -2.31 17.88
C GLU A 532 -2.37 -2.50 19.24
N GLU A 533 -2.91 -1.88 20.30
CA GLU A 533 -2.42 -2.04 21.68
C GLU A 533 -3.08 -3.26 22.36
N PHE A 534 -4.37 -3.47 22.09
CA PHE A 534 -5.15 -4.54 22.70
C PHE A 534 -4.64 -5.93 22.30
N MET A 535 -4.45 -6.18 21.00
CA MET A 535 -4.16 -7.54 20.51
C MET A 535 -2.86 -8.12 21.08
N PRO A 536 -1.71 -7.42 21.05
CA PRO A 536 -0.47 -7.93 21.65
C PRO A 536 -0.58 -8.14 23.16
N ASP A 537 -1.31 -7.28 23.86
CA ASP A 537 -1.48 -7.37 25.32
C ASP A 537 -2.29 -8.61 25.72
N THR A 538 -3.37 -8.90 25.00
CA THR A 538 -4.15 -10.13 25.24
C THR A 538 -3.36 -11.39 24.93
N GLN A 539 -2.52 -11.37 23.88
CA GLN A 539 -1.67 -12.50 23.51
C GLN A 539 -0.66 -12.85 24.61
N LYS A 540 -0.03 -11.85 25.25
CA LYS A 540 0.88 -12.07 26.39
C LYS A 540 0.20 -12.78 27.55
N ILE A 541 -1.06 -12.44 27.84
CA ILE A 541 -1.80 -13.06 28.94
C ILE A 541 -2.24 -14.48 28.57
N GLY A 542 -2.68 -14.70 27.34
CA GLY A 542 -3.13 -16.01 26.84
C GLY A 542 -2.01 -16.99 26.49
N GLU A 543 -0.75 -16.57 26.49
CA GLU A 543 0.38 -17.39 26.02
C GLU A 543 0.50 -18.72 26.78
N GLY A 544 0.31 -19.83 26.07
CA GLY A 544 0.38 -21.18 26.63
C GLY A 544 -0.77 -21.54 27.57
N VAL A 545 -1.84 -20.75 27.61
CA VAL A 545 -3.05 -21.04 28.39
C VAL A 545 -4.02 -21.85 27.53
N VAL A 546 -4.40 -23.03 28.02
CA VAL A 546 -5.51 -23.82 27.48
C VAL A 546 -6.40 -24.20 28.66
N VAL A 547 -7.57 -23.56 28.75
CA VAL A 547 -8.49 -23.78 29.88
C VAL A 547 -8.85 -25.26 30.00
N ASN A 548 -8.89 -25.76 31.25
CA ASN A 548 -9.07 -27.17 31.62
C ASN A 548 -7.88 -28.10 31.36
N SER A 549 -6.76 -27.61 30.82
CA SER A 549 -5.51 -28.39 30.77
C SER A 549 -4.77 -28.34 32.13
N PRO A 550 -4.10 -29.41 32.59
CA PRO A 550 -3.42 -29.39 33.89
C PRO A 550 -2.47 -28.18 34.05
N GLY A 551 -2.66 -27.40 35.12
CA GLY A 551 -1.80 -26.24 35.44
C GLY A 551 -2.16 -24.92 34.76
N TRP A 552 -3.28 -24.86 34.02
CA TRP A 552 -3.66 -23.67 33.26
C TRP A 552 -3.94 -22.45 34.14
N GLU A 553 -4.54 -22.63 35.33
CA GLU A 553 -4.85 -21.52 36.25
C GLU A 553 -3.56 -20.84 36.75
N GLN A 554 -2.55 -21.64 37.10
CA GLN A 554 -1.25 -21.13 37.56
C GLN A 554 -0.53 -20.41 36.42
N LYS A 555 -0.56 -20.95 35.19
CA LYS A 555 0.03 -20.31 34.02
C LYS A 555 -0.64 -18.97 33.72
N LEU A 556 -1.98 -18.93 33.72
CA LEU A 556 -2.74 -17.71 33.50
C LEU A 556 -2.50 -16.67 34.61
N ALA A 557 -2.41 -17.08 35.86
CA ALA A 557 -2.08 -16.19 36.98
C ALA A 557 -0.67 -15.59 36.81
N ALA A 558 0.32 -16.42 36.47
CA ALA A 558 1.69 -15.98 36.24
C ALA A 558 1.80 -15.02 35.04
N ASN A 559 1.12 -15.33 33.93
CA ASN A 559 1.09 -14.45 32.76
C ASN A 559 0.46 -13.08 33.08
N ARG A 560 -0.66 -13.06 33.83
CA ARG A 560 -1.31 -11.80 34.27
C ARG A 560 -0.40 -10.97 35.16
N GLU A 561 0.28 -11.61 36.11
CA GLU A 561 1.22 -10.93 37.00
C GLU A 561 2.39 -10.31 36.21
N ALA A 562 3.01 -11.09 35.32
CA ALA A 562 4.09 -10.60 34.46
C ALA A 562 3.62 -9.45 33.56
N PHE A 563 2.43 -9.58 32.98
CA PHE A 563 1.82 -8.53 32.16
C PHE A 563 1.59 -7.25 32.97
N LEU A 564 0.98 -7.34 34.15
CA LEU A 564 0.72 -6.19 35.03
C LEU A 564 2.02 -5.47 35.41
N GLN A 565 3.07 -6.21 35.74
CA GLN A 565 4.38 -5.62 36.06
C GLN A 565 4.95 -4.86 34.86
N GLY A 566 4.87 -5.43 33.66
CA GLY A 566 5.24 -4.74 32.42
C GLY A 566 4.38 -3.51 32.14
N PHE A 567 3.07 -3.61 32.38
CA PHE A 567 2.10 -2.54 32.15
C PHE A 567 2.42 -1.31 33.02
N VAL A 568 2.62 -1.49 34.33
CA VAL A 568 2.97 -0.38 35.24
C VAL A 568 4.40 0.12 35.06
N ALA A 569 5.29 -0.70 34.50
CA ALA A 569 6.65 -0.30 34.15
C ALA A 569 6.71 0.50 32.83
N SER A 570 5.65 0.48 32.02
CA SER A 570 5.58 1.16 30.72
C SER A 570 5.72 2.67 30.84
N GLN A 571 6.24 3.32 29.79
CA GLN A 571 6.38 4.77 29.76
C GLN A 571 5.02 5.47 29.81
N LYS A 572 4.01 4.93 29.12
CA LYS A 572 2.62 5.43 29.13
C LYS A 572 2.06 5.47 30.56
N PHE A 573 2.24 4.38 31.31
CA PHE A 573 1.78 4.32 32.70
C PHE A 573 2.55 5.28 33.60
N LYS A 574 3.89 5.32 33.50
CA LYS A 574 4.71 6.23 34.30
C LYS A 574 4.43 7.70 34.01
N ALA A 575 4.09 8.05 32.77
CA ALA A 575 3.66 9.38 32.40
C ALA A 575 2.29 9.73 33.02
N ALA A 576 1.33 8.79 33.01
CA ALA A 576 0.03 8.99 33.63
C ALA A 576 0.09 9.01 35.17
N PHE A 577 1.02 8.28 35.77
CA PHE A 577 1.20 8.13 37.22
C PHE A 577 2.67 8.35 37.61
N PRO A 578 3.14 9.61 37.66
CA PRO A 578 4.52 9.93 38.04
C PRO A 578 4.91 9.35 39.41
N ALA A 579 6.21 9.08 39.61
CA ALA A 579 6.71 8.54 40.88
C ALA A 579 6.41 9.46 42.08
N VAL A 580 6.33 10.78 41.85
CA VAL A 580 6.00 11.79 42.87
C VAL A 580 4.52 11.81 43.29
N MET A 581 3.65 11.07 42.61
CA MET A 581 2.23 11.01 42.93
C MET A 581 2.00 10.27 44.26
N THR A 582 1.20 10.87 45.15
CA THR A 582 0.86 10.26 46.45
C THR A 582 -0.05 9.04 46.29
N ALA A 583 -0.10 8.20 47.32
CA ALA A 583 -0.98 7.02 47.34
C ALA A 583 -2.46 7.40 47.15
N GLU A 584 -2.92 8.47 47.81
CA GLU A 584 -4.27 8.99 47.68
C GLU A 584 -4.56 9.46 46.24
N ALA A 585 -3.68 10.28 45.66
CA ALA A 585 -3.85 10.80 44.32
C ALA A 585 -3.85 9.69 43.27
N PHE A 586 -3.03 8.65 43.47
CA PHE A 586 -3.00 7.48 42.61
C PHE A 586 -4.32 6.70 42.67
N VAL A 587 -4.79 6.36 43.87
CA VAL A 587 -6.05 5.62 44.07
C VAL A 587 -7.25 6.41 43.54
N ASP A 588 -7.31 7.72 43.82
CA ASP A 588 -8.40 8.59 43.36
C ASP A 588 -8.45 8.70 41.85
N LYS A 589 -7.29 8.85 41.20
CA LYS A 589 -7.21 8.94 39.75
C LYS A 589 -7.66 7.63 39.08
N LEU A 590 -7.29 6.48 39.63
CA LEU A 590 -7.76 5.19 39.12
C LEU A 590 -9.28 5.01 39.26
N PHE A 591 -9.87 5.39 40.40
CA PHE A 591 -11.32 5.34 40.58
C PHE A 591 -12.06 6.33 39.66
N ALA A 592 -11.49 7.52 39.45
CA ALA A 592 -12.03 8.52 38.53
C ALA A 592 -12.04 8.00 37.09
N ASN A 593 -10.91 7.44 36.61
CA ASN A 593 -10.78 6.84 35.29
C ASN A 593 -11.75 5.65 35.10
N ALA A 594 -11.88 4.81 36.14
CA ALA A 594 -12.82 3.70 36.15
C ALA A 594 -14.29 4.14 36.17
N GLY A 595 -14.60 5.40 36.52
CA GLY A 595 -15.98 5.86 36.69
C GLY A 595 -16.68 5.18 37.88
N VAL A 596 -15.91 4.76 38.89
CA VAL A 596 -16.42 4.04 40.07
C VAL A 596 -16.26 4.92 41.31
N VAL A 597 -17.35 5.14 42.04
CA VAL A 597 -17.32 5.81 43.34
C VAL A 597 -17.13 4.75 44.44
N PRO A 598 -15.96 4.67 45.10
CA PRO A 598 -15.70 3.67 46.13
C PRO A 598 -16.35 4.04 47.47
N PHE A 599 -16.65 3.03 48.29
CA PHE A 599 -16.89 3.27 49.72
C PHE A 599 -15.61 3.82 50.38
N PRO A 600 -15.71 4.76 51.34
CA PRO A 600 -14.54 5.36 51.98
C PRO A 600 -13.55 4.34 52.57
N THR A 601 -14.06 3.25 53.15
CA THR A 601 -13.23 2.18 53.75
C THR A 601 -12.46 1.37 52.72
N LEU A 602 -13.05 1.08 51.56
CA LEU A 602 -12.38 0.38 50.47
C LEU A 602 -11.31 1.26 49.81
N ARG A 603 -11.63 2.54 49.62
CA ARG A 603 -10.65 3.52 49.14
C ARG A 603 -9.45 3.58 50.09
N GLN A 604 -9.71 3.68 51.40
CA GLN A 604 -8.64 3.78 52.39
C GLN A 604 -7.76 2.53 52.41
N SER A 605 -8.31 1.32 52.28
CA SER A 605 -7.50 0.10 52.28
C SER A 605 -6.52 0.01 51.10
N PHE A 606 -6.87 0.58 49.94
CA PHE A 606 -5.94 0.67 48.79
C PHE A 606 -4.86 1.74 48.98
N VAL A 607 -5.18 2.84 49.68
CA VAL A 607 -4.19 3.84 50.08
C VAL A 607 -3.21 3.25 51.09
N ASP A 608 -3.71 2.55 52.11
CA ASP A 608 -2.91 1.91 53.14
C ASP A 608 -1.96 0.84 52.56
N GLU A 609 -2.39 0.13 51.52
CA GLU A 609 -1.54 -0.83 50.79
C GLU A 609 -0.33 -0.18 50.11
N LEU A 610 -0.49 1.05 49.62
CA LEU A 610 0.58 1.82 48.96
C LEU A 610 1.43 2.62 49.96
N ALA A 611 0.92 2.91 51.15
CA ALA A 611 1.57 3.78 52.14
C ALA A 611 3.05 3.43 52.45
N PRO A 612 3.47 2.14 52.52
CA PRO A 612 4.86 1.81 52.77
C PRO A 612 5.81 2.26 51.65
N ASN A 613 5.35 2.23 50.40
CA ASN A 613 6.14 2.67 49.25
C ASN A 613 5.24 3.08 48.05
N PRO A 614 4.75 4.32 48.00
CA PRO A 614 3.73 4.75 47.03
C PRO A 614 4.14 4.66 45.55
N ASP A 615 5.44 4.61 45.24
CA ASP A 615 5.96 4.47 43.88
C ASP A 615 6.30 3.02 43.49
N SER A 616 6.12 2.07 44.41
CA SER A 616 6.37 0.64 44.16
C SER A 616 5.53 0.12 42.99
N ALA A 617 6.20 -0.33 41.94
CA ALA A 617 5.56 -0.94 40.77
C ALA A 617 4.64 -2.11 41.18
N THR A 618 5.10 -2.98 42.08
CA THR A 618 4.32 -4.13 42.57
C THR A 618 3.05 -3.71 43.31
N LEU A 619 3.14 -2.71 44.20
CA LEU A 619 1.96 -2.24 44.94
C LEU A 619 0.97 -1.51 44.02
N ARG A 620 1.48 -0.68 43.10
CA ARG A 620 0.66 0.00 42.08
C ARG A 620 -0.04 -1.00 41.16
N ALA A 621 0.65 -2.06 40.74
CA ALA A 621 0.06 -3.16 39.95
C ALA A 621 -1.05 -3.88 40.71
N SER A 622 -0.84 -4.17 42.01
CA SER A 622 -1.84 -4.80 42.88
C SER A 622 -3.11 -3.94 42.99
N VAL A 623 -2.96 -2.65 43.32
CA VAL A 623 -4.09 -1.72 43.46
C VAL A 623 -4.83 -1.52 42.13
N LEU A 624 -4.10 -1.32 41.03
CA LEU A 624 -4.70 -1.22 39.68
C LEU A 624 -5.55 -2.45 39.35
N LYS A 625 -5.01 -3.66 39.57
CA LYS A 625 -5.73 -4.91 39.36
C LYS A 625 -6.99 -4.98 40.21
N LYS A 626 -6.90 -4.66 41.51
CA LYS A 626 -8.05 -4.70 42.43
C LYS A 626 -9.17 -3.75 42.01
N ILE A 627 -8.83 -2.55 41.53
CA ILE A 627 -9.80 -1.58 40.99
C ILE A 627 -10.42 -2.11 39.69
N ALA A 628 -9.59 -2.63 38.78
CA ALA A 628 -10.04 -3.23 37.51
C ALA A 628 -10.99 -4.42 37.72
N ASP A 629 -10.81 -5.18 38.81
CA ASP A 629 -11.62 -6.34 39.20
C ASP A 629 -12.84 -5.98 40.07
N THR A 630 -13.12 -4.70 40.32
CA THR A 630 -14.32 -4.33 41.09
C THR A 630 -15.61 -4.78 40.39
N PRO A 631 -16.59 -5.35 41.12
CA PRO A 631 -17.85 -5.79 40.52
C PRO A 631 -18.64 -4.69 39.80
N VAL A 632 -18.45 -3.43 40.23
CA VAL A 632 -19.09 -2.26 39.62
C VAL A 632 -18.51 -2.01 38.23
N LEU A 633 -17.19 -1.89 38.10
CA LEU A 633 -16.54 -1.69 36.80
C LEU A 633 -16.81 -2.85 35.85
N VAL A 634 -16.67 -4.09 36.36
CA VAL A 634 -16.97 -5.30 35.59
C VAL A 634 -18.40 -5.25 35.03
N ARG A 635 -19.39 -4.80 35.80
CA ARG A 635 -20.77 -4.71 35.31
C ARG A 635 -20.97 -3.57 34.31
N GLN A 636 -20.44 -2.39 34.59
CA GLN A 636 -20.59 -1.19 33.75
C GLN A 636 -20.00 -1.37 32.36
N GLU A 637 -18.88 -2.08 32.27
CA GLU A 637 -18.09 -2.15 31.05
C GLU A 637 -18.33 -3.41 30.22
N THR A 638 -19.10 -4.39 30.71
CA THR A 638 -19.28 -5.69 30.02
C THR A 638 -19.88 -5.51 28.63
N MET A 639 -20.97 -4.74 28.51
CA MET A 639 -21.63 -4.50 27.22
C MET A 639 -20.74 -3.71 26.27
N LYS A 640 -20.07 -2.67 26.76
CA LYS A 640 -19.16 -1.83 25.97
C LYS A 640 -18.00 -2.65 25.41
N ALA A 641 -17.37 -3.46 26.25
CA ALA A 641 -16.32 -4.37 25.82
C ALA A 641 -16.85 -5.40 24.83
N PHE A 642 -18.07 -5.91 25.03
CA PHE A 642 -18.66 -6.89 24.11
C PHE A 642 -18.88 -6.32 22.71
N VAL A 643 -19.38 -5.09 22.60
CA VAL A 643 -19.51 -4.40 21.32
C VAL A 643 -18.13 -4.12 20.71
N LEU A 644 -17.16 -3.66 21.50
CA LEU A 644 -15.80 -3.39 21.01
C LEU A 644 -15.16 -4.65 20.42
N MET A 645 -15.38 -5.82 21.04
CA MET A 645 -14.84 -7.07 20.55
C MET A 645 -15.42 -7.50 19.20
N GLN A 646 -16.59 -7.01 18.81
CA GLN A 646 -17.08 -7.25 17.46
C GLN A 646 -16.20 -6.53 16.42
N TYR A 647 -15.76 -5.30 16.73
CA TYR A 647 -14.83 -4.55 15.88
C TYR A 647 -13.43 -5.17 15.90
N PHE A 648 -12.88 -5.49 17.08
CA PHE A 648 -11.53 -6.02 17.17
C PHE A 648 -11.42 -7.46 16.65
N GLY A 649 -12.36 -8.33 17.02
CA GLY A 649 -12.34 -9.74 16.61
C GLY A 649 -12.70 -9.92 15.14
N TYR A 650 -13.85 -9.36 14.71
CA TYR A 650 -14.36 -9.58 13.36
C TYR A 650 -13.82 -8.58 12.34
N LEU A 651 -13.77 -7.29 12.67
CA LEU A 651 -13.39 -6.28 11.69
C LEU A 651 -11.90 -5.93 11.73
N ARG A 652 -11.18 -6.37 12.78
CA ARG A 652 -9.73 -6.21 12.93
C ARG A 652 -9.27 -4.73 12.87
N ARG A 653 -10.11 -3.81 13.37
CA ARG A 653 -9.87 -2.35 13.37
C ARG A 653 -10.55 -1.64 14.54
N ASN A 654 -10.24 -0.36 14.74
CA ASN A 654 -10.96 0.49 15.70
C ASN A 654 -12.36 0.86 15.18
N PRO A 655 -13.34 1.11 16.07
CA PRO A 655 -14.68 1.45 15.64
C PRO A 655 -14.76 2.75 14.83
N ASP A 656 -13.83 3.68 15.00
CA ASP A 656 -13.71 4.95 14.28
C ASP A 656 -12.77 4.91 13.06
N ASP A 657 -12.18 3.75 12.75
CA ASP A 657 -11.40 3.60 11.53
C ASP A 657 -12.29 3.54 10.28
N ALA A 658 -11.70 3.80 9.10
CA ALA A 658 -12.33 3.53 7.82
C ALA A 658 -12.86 2.07 7.78
N PRO A 659 -14.02 1.79 7.16
CA PRO A 659 -14.78 2.62 6.22
C PRO A 659 -15.82 3.57 6.85
N GLN A 660 -15.78 3.86 8.16
CA GLN A 660 -16.70 4.84 8.73
C GLN A 660 -16.43 6.26 8.21
N ALA A 661 -17.39 6.80 7.45
CA ALA A 661 -17.26 8.12 6.81
C ALA A 661 -16.97 9.26 7.81
N ASN A 662 -17.61 9.23 8.99
CA ASN A 662 -17.52 10.31 9.97
C ASN A 662 -16.50 10.04 11.09
N ARG A 663 -15.96 8.81 11.20
CA ARG A 663 -15.01 8.39 12.25
C ARG A 663 -15.44 8.78 13.68
N ASP A 664 -16.74 8.70 13.97
CA ASP A 664 -17.42 9.29 15.14
C ASP A 664 -18.02 8.25 16.10
N PHE A 665 -17.60 6.98 16.00
CA PHE A 665 -18.17 5.86 16.76
C PHE A 665 -19.67 5.63 16.56
N ALA A 666 -20.33 6.23 15.56
CA ALA A 666 -21.78 6.09 15.37
C ALA A 666 -22.22 4.62 15.28
N GLY A 667 -21.46 3.79 14.56
CA GLY A 667 -21.73 2.35 14.47
C GLY A 667 -21.58 1.63 15.82
N TYR A 668 -20.57 1.99 16.62
CA TYR A 668 -20.37 1.42 17.95
C TYR A 668 -21.51 1.78 18.89
N ASN A 669 -21.86 3.07 18.92
CA ASN A 669 -22.93 3.60 19.78
C ASN A 669 -24.29 3.00 19.40
N PHE A 670 -24.56 2.83 18.10
CA PHE A 670 -25.75 2.13 17.61
C PHE A 670 -25.87 0.72 18.20
N TRP A 671 -24.81 -0.10 18.10
CA TRP A 671 -24.83 -1.47 18.62
C TRP A 671 -24.90 -1.52 20.14
N LEU A 672 -24.22 -0.61 20.83
CA LEU A 672 -24.29 -0.50 22.28
C LEU A 672 -25.72 -0.18 22.74
N SER A 673 -26.38 0.81 22.12
CA SER A 673 -27.76 1.15 22.44
C SER A 673 -28.72 0.00 22.14
N LYS A 674 -28.57 -0.67 20.99
CA LYS A 674 -29.40 -1.82 20.62
C LYS A 674 -29.22 -2.98 21.60
N LEU A 675 -27.99 -3.27 22.02
CA LEU A 675 -27.72 -4.32 23.00
C LEU A 675 -28.30 -3.98 24.38
N GLN A 676 -28.24 -2.71 24.78
CA GLN A 676 -28.84 -2.22 26.03
C GLN A 676 -30.37 -2.33 26.02
N GLU A 677 -31.02 -2.00 24.91
CA GLU A 677 -32.47 -2.13 24.73
C GLU A 677 -32.95 -3.57 25.00
N PHE A 678 -32.17 -4.56 24.57
CA PHE A 678 -32.47 -5.98 24.80
C PHE A 678 -31.83 -6.55 26.07
N GLY A 679 -31.36 -5.71 27.00
CA GLY A 679 -30.84 -6.16 28.29
C GLY A 679 -29.57 -7.02 28.19
N GLY A 680 -28.81 -6.89 27.10
CA GLY A 680 -27.62 -7.69 26.85
C GLY A 680 -27.85 -8.96 26.03
N ASP A 681 -29.10 -9.23 25.64
CA ASP A 681 -29.43 -10.35 24.76
C ASP A 681 -28.99 -10.06 23.32
N PHE A 682 -27.86 -10.65 22.95
CA PHE A 682 -27.25 -10.45 21.64
C PHE A 682 -27.96 -11.17 20.49
N HIS A 683 -28.83 -12.14 20.79
CA HIS A 683 -29.70 -12.74 19.78
C HIS A 683 -30.81 -11.77 19.41
N ARG A 684 -31.49 -11.20 20.41
CA ARG A 684 -32.55 -10.22 20.18
C ARG A 684 -32.02 -8.92 19.59
N ALA A 685 -30.80 -8.52 19.95
CA ALA A 685 -30.12 -7.41 19.32
C ALA A 685 -29.63 -7.71 17.89
N GLU A 686 -29.62 -8.98 17.48
CA GLU A 686 -29.04 -9.49 16.22
C GLU A 686 -27.58 -9.07 15.99
N MET A 687 -26.88 -8.66 17.04
CA MET A 687 -25.59 -7.97 16.92
C MET A 687 -24.52 -8.92 16.38
N VAL A 688 -24.25 -10.02 17.07
CA VAL A 688 -23.22 -10.99 16.68
C VAL A 688 -23.49 -11.51 15.27
N ARG A 689 -24.77 -11.80 14.95
CA ARG A 689 -25.19 -12.21 13.60
C ARG A 689 -24.83 -11.17 12.56
N ALA A 690 -25.14 -9.89 12.80
CA ALA A 690 -24.87 -8.83 11.84
C ALA A 690 -23.37 -8.69 11.53
N PHE A 691 -22.49 -8.89 12.51
CA PHE A 691 -21.04 -8.90 12.26
C PHE A 691 -20.59 -10.16 11.51
N LEU A 692 -21.09 -11.35 11.88
CA LEU A 692 -20.80 -12.61 11.17
C LEU A 692 -21.27 -12.61 9.71
N ASP A 693 -22.40 -11.97 9.44
CA ASP A 693 -22.98 -11.87 8.11
C ASP A 693 -22.45 -10.63 7.34
N SER A 694 -21.70 -9.74 8.02
CA SER A 694 -21.22 -8.50 7.41
C SER A 694 -20.31 -8.77 6.21
N THR A 695 -20.44 -7.93 5.18
CA THR A 695 -19.58 -8.00 4.00
C THR A 695 -18.11 -7.86 4.37
N GLU A 696 -17.80 -6.97 5.31
CA GLU A 696 -16.45 -6.71 5.82
C GLU A 696 -15.84 -7.96 6.48
N TYR A 697 -16.54 -8.60 7.42
CA TYR A 697 -16.04 -9.84 8.04
C TYR A 697 -15.91 -10.97 7.02
N ARG A 698 -16.93 -11.16 6.18
CA ARG A 698 -16.93 -12.25 5.20
C ARG A 698 -15.84 -12.06 4.14
N ALA A 699 -15.51 -10.82 3.77
CA ALA A 699 -14.45 -10.49 2.81
C ALA A 699 -13.08 -11.03 3.25
N ARG A 700 -12.80 -11.07 4.56
CA ARG A 700 -11.55 -11.65 5.12
C ARG A 700 -11.30 -13.11 4.73
N PHE A 701 -12.35 -13.82 4.33
CA PHE A 701 -12.32 -15.27 4.07
C PHE A 701 -12.84 -15.65 2.71
N ARG A 702 -13.27 -14.70 1.89
CA ARG A 702 -13.43 -15.03 0.48
C ARG A 702 -12.03 -15.51 0.02
N GLU A 703 -11.91 -16.55 -0.83
CA GLU A 703 -10.62 -17.07 -1.39
C GLU A 703 -9.87 -16.26 -2.49
#